data_AF-Q5NMG8-F1
#
_entry.id   AF-Q5NMG8-F1
#
_cell.length_a   1.000
_cell.length_b   1.000
_cell.length_c   1.000
_cell.angle_alpha   90.00
_cell.angle_beta   90.00
_cell.angle_gamma   90.00
#
_symmetry.space_group_name_H-M   'P 1'
#
loop_
_entity.id
_entity.type
_entity.pdbx_description
1 polymer ?
#
loop_
_entity_poly.entity_id
_entity_poly.type
_entity_poly.pdbx_seq_one_letter_code
_entity_poly.pdbx_strand_id
1 'polypeptide(L)'
;MKNVDRVSIVTPSYEKHAIQYEFMIESLSRYCNDIDNIDFILVTENKNKNLFENIFLRNEIKNFKIISTESILKHFLIKDEPSRFIARVGKFTFQTVKKFGGILAAETDWTIILDSEGIFCKEFSIKEIVKNYSEQKYVFYTKTPPRGGLWERSLAHQVNKNTSDTLQVDATKKWYMEYFHWFYETEKAKDLINNNLGHLFFDYIRDVNKNYNFDLYRYEGRSVDFFENILYYNYLEKYFKNEYTFYDFKEVIKKFLPQDISHRFKLDELPFSLFGNDYLLNILAPNEVHYLSSLFEEFKLPFIRLEPPLFSPEYFPELKKLPYFTATISSHHHVWMNKKIAICISGEFRHVVHRTPEQQVRTIKSFLSGVDCDVYLHGWHNTSEALIIHELKPKKYLFEDQKSFWDLERQIKFREPRLKAGRDHGSLSMFYSIQKSFELIENHEDYDYVVRIRPDVYPDLSLKEILVKISDEGDFIENAIYFPKCYHSKGINDQFAIGNIKSMDRYFKTFDYIKNNIDKLFFNPESILLKNILENAIKPAVIDFPYALMRHLPFRIHEISRVMHDQENVWWSRTDSLPALTDLSQFFRDKLRSMEDSMTGLIPDVLFFPFKVAEYPRGHVWVEVKNDDNNPSKAIAAYFISKQEPHVSHCVINENYVEFIRDFQKHTFIFKEKNCFIFSQWRFVGNSFCNVRKKFPISRVLKDNPLSLDSMAKAWQIYDQMQEDENNGIHVSRPVEKFQSKKISSNIDVESSTLKISLFFLDKIISQRLRNKLHNNPELFFKDAKNPLSKIIGKSFFKERNRKNNI
;
A
#
# COMPACT_ATOMS: atom_id res chain seq x y z
N MET A 1 27.31 21.16 -35.59
CA MET A 1 26.20 20.40 -34.98
C MET A 1 26.53 18.92 -35.10
N LYS A 2 26.53 18.16 -34.00
CA LYS A 2 26.63 16.70 -34.08
C LYS A 2 25.31 16.17 -34.62
N ASN A 3 25.36 15.29 -35.62
CA ASN A 3 24.17 14.60 -36.10
C ASN A 3 23.71 13.65 -34.97
N VAL A 4 22.49 13.83 -34.45
CA VAL A 4 21.95 12.93 -33.42
C VAL A 4 21.44 11.68 -34.12
N ASP A 5 22.33 10.70 -34.29
CA ASP A 5 21.98 9.47 -35.02
C ASP A 5 21.19 8.49 -34.16
N ARG A 6 21.35 8.52 -32.82
CA ARG A 6 20.67 7.64 -31.86
C ARG A 6 20.39 8.34 -30.53
N VAL A 7 19.38 7.87 -29.80
CA VAL A 7 18.95 8.40 -28.48
C VAL A 7 18.74 7.24 -27.51
N SER A 8 19.24 7.35 -26.28
CA SER A 8 18.98 6.36 -25.24
C SER A 8 17.67 6.69 -24.52
N ILE A 9 16.82 5.69 -24.29
CA ILE A 9 15.66 5.79 -23.39
C ILE A 9 15.92 4.93 -22.17
N VAL A 10 16.05 5.55 -21.00
CA VAL A 10 16.27 4.89 -19.72
C VAL A 10 14.95 4.75 -18.97
N THR A 11 14.58 3.53 -18.61
CA THR A 11 13.36 3.25 -17.82
C THR A 11 13.66 2.32 -16.65
N PRO A 12 13.64 2.83 -15.40
CA PRO A 12 13.60 1.98 -14.22
C PRO A 12 12.23 1.30 -14.10
N SER A 13 12.22 -0.03 -13.93
CA SER A 13 10.98 -0.79 -13.71
C SER A 13 11.19 -1.99 -12.77
N TYR A 14 10.13 -2.74 -12.48
CA TYR A 14 10.10 -3.92 -11.61
C TYR A 14 8.88 -4.80 -11.96
N GLU A 15 8.76 -6.01 -11.40
CA GLU A 15 7.82 -7.04 -11.88
C GLU A 15 6.37 -6.57 -12.02
N LYS A 16 5.90 -5.72 -11.10
CA LYS A 16 4.52 -5.21 -11.06
C LYS A 16 4.23 -4.19 -12.17
N HIS A 17 5.26 -3.56 -12.73
CA HIS A 17 5.12 -2.57 -13.81
C HIS A 17 5.38 -3.15 -15.21
N ALA A 18 5.48 -4.48 -15.33
CA ALA A 18 5.80 -5.13 -16.60
C ALA A 18 4.74 -4.89 -17.69
N ILE A 19 3.46 -4.91 -17.32
CA ILE A 19 2.34 -4.67 -18.24
C ILE A 19 2.38 -3.22 -18.76
N GLN A 20 2.56 -2.25 -17.86
CA GLN A 20 2.68 -0.83 -18.19
C GLN A 20 3.86 -0.61 -19.14
N TYR A 21 5.00 -1.22 -18.83
CA TYR A 21 6.18 -1.15 -19.67
C TYR A 21 5.94 -1.74 -21.07
N GLU A 22 5.27 -2.90 -21.17
CA GLU A 22 4.90 -3.50 -22.45
C GLU A 22 4.02 -2.56 -23.27
N PHE A 23 2.99 -1.94 -22.66
CA PHE A 23 2.16 -0.93 -23.33
C PHE A 23 2.97 0.28 -23.81
N MET A 24 3.94 0.76 -23.03
CA MET A 24 4.82 1.84 -23.45
C MET A 24 5.62 1.44 -24.70
N ILE A 25 6.22 0.24 -24.72
CA ILE A 25 6.99 -0.29 -25.86
C ILE A 25 6.10 -0.49 -27.09
N GLU A 26 4.89 -1.02 -26.93
CA GLU A 26 3.92 -1.17 -28.02
C GLU A 26 3.54 0.20 -28.62
N SER A 27 3.29 1.20 -27.76
CA SER A 27 2.94 2.54 -28.21
C SER A 27 4.09 3.24 -28.93
N LEU A 28 5.34 3.05 -28.46
CA LEU A 28 6.54 3.52 -29.15
C LEU A 28 6.68 2.85 -30.53
N SER A 29 6.51 1.53 -30.59
CA SER A 29 6.61 0.77 -31.84
C SER A 29 5.55 1.18 -32.86
N ARG A 30 4.37 1.59 -32.38
CA ARG A 30 3.28 2.06 -33.22
C ARG A 30 3.50 3.47 -33.78
N TYR A 31 4.05 4.39 -32.99
CA TYR A 31 4.03 5.82 -33.30
C TYR A 31 5.41 6.44 -33.56
N CYS A 32 6.52 5.78 -33.21
CA CYS A 32 7.85 6.29 -33.46
C CYS A 32 8.33 5.88 -34.85
N ASN A 33 8.45 6.84 -35.77
CA ASN A 33 8.84 6.61 -37.17
C ASN A 33 10.29 6.14 -37.31
N ASP A 34 11.11 6.34 -36.29
CA ASP A 34 12.55 6.04 -36.25
C ASP A 34 12.92 5.25 -34.98
N ILE A 35 12.09 4.28 -34.59
CA ILE A 35 12.32 3.44 -33.39
C ILE A 35 13.68 2.71 -33.38
N ASP A 36 14.21 2.33 -34.56
CA ASP A 36 15.52 1.71 -34.69
C ASP A 36 16.67 2.65 -34.26
N ASN A 37 16.40 3.95 -34.10
CA ASN A 37 17.33 4.95 -33.57
C ASN A 37 17.24 5.13 -32.04
N ILE A 38 16.45 4.30 -31.36
CA ILE A 38 16.36 4.27 -29.90
C ILE A 38 17.24 3.15 -29.36
N ASP A 39 18.06 3.47 -28.36
CA ASP A 39 18.74 2.51 -27.49
C ASP A 39 17.95 2.38 -26.18
N PHE A 40 17.19 1.29 -26.05
CA PHE A 40 16.39 1.05 -24.84
C PHE A 40 17.27 0.55 -23.70
N ILE A 41 17.23 1.21 -22.56
CA ILE A 41 17.98 0.84 -21.34
C ILE A 41 16.99 0.64 -20.21
N LEU A 42 16.67 -0.62 -19.94
CA LEU A 42 15.80 -0.98 -18.83
C LEU A 42 16.62 -1.27 -17.57
N VAL A 43 16.19 -0.71 -16.43
CA VAL A 43 16.80 -0.99 -15.12
C VAL A 43 15.84 -1.78 -14.22
N THR A 44 16.18 -3.03 -13.92
CA THR A 44 15.33 -3.94 -13.11
C THR A 44 16.17 -4.87 -12.22
N GLU A 45 15.57 -5.56 -11.25
CA GLU A 45 16.26 -6.58 -10.44
C GLU A 45 16.64 -7.82 -11.28
N ASN A 46 17.72 -8.52 -10.91
CA ASN A 46 18.19 -9.72 -11.63
C ASN A 46 17.08 -10.77 -11.81
N LYS A 47 16.27 -10.99 -10.77
CA LYS A 47 15.16 -11.94 -10.78
C LYS A 47 14.12 -11.65 -11.88
N ASN A 48 14.06 -10.41 -12.38
CA ASN A 48 13.07 -9.96 -13.36
C ASN A 48 13.61 -9.79 -14.78
N LYS A 49 14.90 -10.06 -15.03
CA LYS A 49 15.52 -9.84 -16.36
C LYS A 49 14.76 -10.55 -17.48
N ASN A 50 14.50 -11.84 -17.32
CA ASN A 50 13.83 -12.66 -18.33
C ASN A 50 12.41 -12.16 -18.64
N LEU A 51 11.69 -11.66 -17.62
CA LEU A 51 10.34 -11.12 -17.79
C LEU A 51 10.34 -9.97 -18.79
N PHE A 52 11.27 -9.03 -18.63
CA PHE A 52 11.35 -7.86 -19.48
C PHE A 52 12.07 -8.10 -20.81
N GLU A 53 13.04 -9.01 -20.84
CA GLU A 53 13.66 -9.45 -22.09
C GLU A 53 12.60 -10.02 -23.04
N ASN A 54 11.68 -10.84 -22.51
CA ASN A 54 10.56 -11.36 -23.30
C ASN A 54 9.65 -10.25 -23.86
N ILE A 55 9.46 -9.12 -23.14
CA ILE A 55 8.68 -7.97 -23.66
C ILE A 55 9.37 -7.40 -24.90
N PHE A 56 10.67 -7.14 -24.84
CA PHE A 56 11.42 -6.62 -25.99
C PHE A 56 11.38 -7.57 -27.18
N LEU A 57 11.58 -8.88 -26.93
CA LEU A 57 11.58 -9.90 -27.98
C LEU A 57 10.21 -10.03 -28.65
N ARG A 58 9.11 -10.02 -27.89
CA ARG A 58 7.73 -10.05 -28.44
C ARG A 58 7.41 -8.83 -29.29
N ASN A 59 7.96 -7.68 -28.94
CA ASN A 59 7.78 -6.41 -29.64
C ASN A 59 8.85 -6.14 -30.72
N GLU A 60 9.66 -7.15 -31.06
CA GLU A 60 10.70 -7.09 -32.10
C GLU A 60 11.71 -5.93 -31.92
N ILE A 61 11.95 -5.50 -30.67
CA ILE A 61 12.90 -4.44 -30.36
C ILE A 61 14.33 -4.97 -30.48
N LYS A 62 15.10 -4.40 -31.41
CA LYS A 62 16.47 -4.86 -31.71
C LYS A 62 17.53 -4.28 -30.77
N ASN A 63 17.34 -3.03 -30.35
CA ASN A 63 18.36 -2.25 -29.65
C ASN A 63 17.95 -2.04 -28.20
N PHE A 64 18.21 -3.02 -27.34
CA PHE A 64 17.93 -2.91 -25.92
C PHE A 64 19.04 -3.47 -25.05
N LYS A 65 19.11 -2.97 -23.82
CA LYS A 65 20.02 -3.39 -22.76
C LYS A 65 19.27 -3.45 -21.44
N ILE A 66 19.42 -4.56 -20.71
CA ILE A 66 18.84 -4.71 -19.37
C ILE A 66 19.96 -4.63 -18.33
N ILE A 67 19.92 -3.57 -17.54
CA ILE A 67 20.85 -3.35 -16.43
C ILE A 67 20.22 -3.83 -15.13
N SER A 68 20.95 -4.66 -14.39
CA SER A 68 20.51 -5.09 -13.07
C SER A 68 20.65 -3.98 -12.03
N THR A 69 19.66 -3.84 -11.14
CA THR A 69 19.77 -3.02 -9.93
C THR A 69 21.01 -3.43 -9.13
N GLU A 70 21.28 -4.72 -9.00
CA GLU A 70 22.43 -5.28 -8.29
C GLU A 70 23.77 -4.82 -8.88
N SER A 71 23.89 -4.75 -10.22
CA SER A 71 25.10 -4.22 -10.86
C SER A 71 25.28 -2.72 -10.61
N ILE A 72 24.19 -1.97 -10.52
CA ILE A 72 24.22 -0.54 -10.19
C ILE A 72 24.63 -0.35 -8.73
N LEU A 73 24.07 -1.12 -7.80
CA LEU A 73 24.46 -1.05 -6.39
C LEU A 73 25.95 -1.36 -6.22
N LYS A 74 26.46 -2.38 -6.92
CA LYS A 74 27.89 -2.70 -6.95
C LYS A 74 28.74 -1.55 -7.50
N HIS A 75 28.30 -0.90 -8.59
CA HIS A 75 28.99 0.27 -9.16
C HIS A 75 29.10 1.42 -8.14
N PHE A 76 28.03 1.69 -7.40
CA PHE A 76 28.02 2.73 -6.36
C PHE A 76 28.66 2.30 -5.03
N LEU A 77 29.25 1.10 -4.95
CA LEU A 77 29.85 0.51 -3.74
C LEU A 77 28.85 0.30 -2.60
N ILE A 78 27.59 0.05 -2.93
CA ILE A 78 26.51 -0.26 -1.99
C ILE A 78 26.52 -1.77 -1.71
N LYS A 79 26.59 -2.14 -0.43
CA LYS A 79 26.70 -3.54 0.01
C LYS A 79 25.35 -4.22 0.24
N ASP A 80 24.26 -3.46 0.24
CA ASP A 80 22.92 -3.99 0.44
C ASP A 80 22.42 -4.69 -0.83
N GLU A 81 21.64 -5.75 -0.63
CA GLU A 81 20.74 -6.28 -1.67
C GLU A 81 19.61 -5.28 -1.97
N PRO A 82 19.00 -5.29 -3.17
CA PRO A 82 17.97 -4.30 -3.54
C PRO A 82 16.85 -4.12 -2.52
N SER A 83 16.30 -5.22 -1.97
CA SER A 83 15.21 -5.19 -0.98
C SER A 83 15.63 -4.55 0.35
N ARG A 84 16.88 -4.76 0.78
CA ARG A 84 17.44 -4.13 1.97
C ARG A 84 17.79 -2.66 1.71
N PHE A 85 18.27 -2.36 0.50
CA PHE A 85 18.63 -1.00 0.09
C PHE A 85 17.39 -0.10 0.09
N ILE A 86 16.32 -0.48 -0.62
CA ILE A 86 15.07 0.32 -0.66
C ILE A 86 14.46 0.51 0.74
N ALA A 87 14.51 -0.50 1.60
CA ALA A 87 14.02 -0.39 2.98
C ALA A 87 14.85 0.62 3.81
N ARG A 88 16.13 0.80 3.50
CA ARG A 88 17.03 1.72 4.20
C ARG A 88 16.97 3.15 3.64
N VAL A 89 17.01 3.31 2.32
CA VAL A 89 17.10 4.63 1.67
C VAL A 89 15.77 5.20 1.19
N GLY A 90 14.69 4.43 1.25
CA GLY A 90 13.37 4.83 0.78
C GLY A 90 13.22 4.76 -0.75
N LYS A 91 11.97 4.93 -1.21
CA LYS A 91 11.58 4.78 -2.63
C LYS A 91 12.30 5.78 -3.53
N PHE A 92 12.36 7.06 -3.18
CA PHE A 92 12.84 8.11 -4.08
C PHE A 92 14.33 8.01 -4.36
N THR A 93 15.14 7.91 -3.31
CA THR A 93 16.59 7.73 -3.47
C THR A 93 16.93 6.41 -4.17
N PHE A 94 16.16 5.33 -3.90
CA PHE A 94 16.29 4.08 -4.64
C PHE A 94 16.06 4.27 -6.15
N GLN A 95 15.00 4.97 -6.55
CA GLN A 95 14.72 5.25 -7.96
C GLN A 95 15.76 6.17 -8.60
N THR A 96 16.23 7.20 -7.88
CA THR A 96 17.31 8.08 -8.34
C THR A 96 18.59 7.31 -8.65
N VAL A 97 18.99 6.38 -7.78
CA VAL A 97 20.16 5.51 -8.03
C VAL A 97 19.96 4.62 -9.25
N LYS A 98 18.76 4.05 -9.44
CA LYS A 98 18.44 3.25 -10.64
C LYS A 98 18.54 4.10 -11.92
N LYS A 99 17.96 5.31 -11.93
CA LYS A 99 18.00 6.24 -13.07
C LYS A 99 19.44 6.63 -13.42
N PHE A 100 20.25 7.01 -12.43
CA PHE A 100 21.67 7.28 -12.64
C PHE A 100 22.45 6.07 -13.17
N GLY A 101 22.19 4.87 -12.66
CA GLY A 101 22.79 3.64 -13.18
C GLY A 101 22.41 3.35 -14.64
N GLY A 102 21.19 3.68 -15.05
CA GLY A 102 20.76 3.61 -16.45
C GLY A 102 21.49 4.63 -17.33
N ILE A 103 21.61 5.89 -16.89
CA ILE A 103 22.36 6.94 -17.60
C ILE A 103 23.84 6.57 -17.76
N LEU A 104 24.47 5.99 -16.74
CA LEU A 104 25.85 5.53 -16.82
C LEU A 104 26.05 4.43 -17.88
N ALA A 105 25.00 3.67 -18.18
CA ALA A 105 25.01 2.64 -19.23
C ALA A 105 24.70 3.17 -20.63
N ALA A 106 24.27 4.43 -20.76
CA ALA A 106 23.94 5.06 -22.03
C ALA A 106 25.20 5.44 -22.82
N GLU A 107 25.17 5.22 -24.12
CA GLU A 107 26.30 5.43 -25.05
C GLU A 107 26.02 6.53 -26.08
N THR A 108 24.81 7.10 -26.08
CA THR A 108 24.38 8.18 -26.96
C THR A 108 24.62 9.56 -26.33
N ASP A 109 24.72 10.62 -27.14
CA ASP A 109 24.91 12.00 -26.65
C ASP A 109 23.75 12.49 -25.76
N TRP A 110 22.53 12.00 -26.04
CA TRP A 110 21.32 12.34 -25.33
C TRP A 110 20.65 11.11 -24.74
N THR A 111 20.16 11.25 -23.51
CA THR A 111 19.36 10.27 -22.79
C THR A 111 18.02 10.89 -22.42
N ILE A 112 16.94 10.16 -22.68
CA ILE A 112 15.61 10.48 -22.17
C ILE A 112 15.29 9.50 -21.05
N ILE A 113 14.87 10.00 -19.89
CA ILE A 113 14.39 9.14 -18.80
C ILE A 113 12.87 9.09 -18.91
N LEU A 114 12.29 7.90 -18.98
CA LEU A 114 10.84 7.73 -19.01
C LEU A 114 10.43 6.75 -17.91
N ASP A 115 9.38 7.09 -17.18
CA ASP A 115 8.72 6.14 -16.29
C ASP A 115 7.98 5.07 -17.13
N SER A 116 7.78 3.87 -16.56
CA SER A 116 7.19 2.73 -17.28
C SER A 116 5.75 2.95 -17.76
N GLU A 117 5.10 4.02 -17.31
CA GLU A 117 3.71 4.36 -17.61
C GLU A 117 3.59 5.48 -18.66
N GLY A 118 4.64 5.71 -19.45
CA GLY A 118 4.59 6.58 -20.61
C GLY A 118 3.72 6.02 -21.73
N ILE A 119 2.92 6.86 -22.37
CA ILE A 119 2.02 6.45 -23.47
C ILE A 119 2.16 7.40 -24.63
N PHE A 120 2.59 6.86 -25.77
CA PHE A 120 2.72 7.57 -27.03
C PHE A 120 1.42 7.45 -27.81
N CYS A 121 0.95 8.57 -28.37
CA CYS A 121 -0.40 8.64 -28.90
C CYS A 121 -0.55 9.42 -30.21
N LYS A 122 0.58 9.83 -30.81
CA LYS A 122 0.70 10.54 -32.08
C LYS A 122 2.03 10.17 -32.74
N GLU A 123 2.04 10.07 -34.07
CA GLU A 123 3.27 9.82 -34.84
C GLU A 123 4.35 10.87 -34.57
N PHE A 124 5.61 10.45 -34.48
CA PHE A 124 6.74 11.32 -34.19
C PHE A 124 8.09 10.74 -34.64
N SER A 125 9.13 11.58 -34.64
CA SER A 125 10.53 11.16 -34.73
C SER A 125 11.25 11.48 -33.43
N ILE A 126 11.91 10.49 -32.82
CA ILE A 126 12.69 10.69 -31.59
C ILE A 126 13.89 11.61 -31.85
N LYS A 127 14.50 11.52 -33.05
CA LYS A 127 15.59 12.42 -33.46
C LYS A 127 15.13 13.85 -33.52
N GLU A 128 13.95 14.10 -34.08
CA GLU A 128 13.39 15.44 -34.18
C GLU A 128 13.08 16.01 -32.78
N ILE A 129 12.49 15.21 -31.90
CA ILE A 129 12.24 15.59 -30.51
C ILE A 129 13.54 16.04 -29.82
N VAL A 130 14.59 15.23 -29.88
CA VAL A 130 15.88 15.56 -29.24
C VAL A 130 16.55 16.74 -29.92
N LYS A 131 16.51 16.83 -31.25
CA LYS A 131 17.04 17.98 -31.99
C LYS A 131 16.38 19.27 -31.54
N ASN A 132 15.04 19.29 -31.52
CA ASN A 132 14.24 20.44 -31.09
C ASN A 132 14.61 20.90 -29.67
N TYR A 133 14.75 19.97 -28.72
CA TYR A 133 15.22 20.31 -27.38
C TYR A 133 16.67 20.79 -27.37
N SER A 134 17.58 20.12 -28.09
CA SER A 134 19.02 20.43 -28.11
C SER A 134 19.33 21.82 -28.68
N GLU A 135 18.47 22.34 -29.56
CA GLU A 135 18.58 23.68 -30.14
C GLU A 135 18.11 24.78 -29.19
N GLN A 136 17.16 24.47 -28.29
CA GLN A 136 16.55 25.45 -27.38
C GLN A 136 17.11 25.40 -25.95
N LYS A 137 17.41 24.20 -25.44
CA LYS A 137 17.92 23.91 -24.08
C LYS A 137 17.16 24.69 -22.99
N TYR A 138 15.82 24.61 -23.02
CA TYR A 138 14.97 25.26 -22.04
C TYR A 138 14.87 24.44 -20.75
N VAL A 139 14.75 25.12 -19.61
CA VAL A 139 14.43 24.54 -18.31
C VAL A 139 13.42 25.42 -17.58
N PHE A 140 12.19 24.95 -17.42
CA PHE A 140 11.15 25.55 -16.60
C PHE A 140 11.35 25.30 -15.10
N TYR A 141 11.14 26.35 -14.34
CA TYR A 141 11.04 26.29 -12.88
C TYR A 141 9.89 27.18 -12.40
N THR A 142 9.50 26.99 -11.14
CA THR A 142 8.67 27.95 -10.42
C THR A 142 9.43 28.51 -9.23
N LYS A 143 9.14 29.75 -8.87
CA LYS A 143 9.66 30.34 -7.63
C LYS A 143 8.99 29.70 -6.43
N THR A 144 9.77 29.34 -5.43
CA THR A 144 9.26 28.76 -4.18
C THR A 144 8.86 29.79 -3.10
N PRO A 145 9.43 31.02 -3.02
CA PRO A 145 9.04 31.97 -1.97
C PRO A 145 7.53 32.29 -1.91
N PRO A 146 6.79 32.43 -3.03
CA PRO A 146 5.34 32.66 -2.98
C PRO A 146 4.52 31.58 -2.27
N ARG A 147 5.06 30.37 -2.09
CA ARG A 147 4.36 29.21 -1.50
C ARG A 147 4.26 29.26 0.03
N GLY A 148 5.01 30.16 0.68
CA GLY A 148 4.98 30.35 2.12
C GLY A 148 5.28 29.10 2.96
N GLY A 149 4.71 29.03 4.17
CA GLY A 149 5.03 27.99 5.14
C GLY A 149 4.51 26.58 4.82
N LEU A 150 3.71 26.40 3.76
CA LEU A 150 3.34 25.06 3.26
C LEU A 150 4.51 24.41 2.52
N TRP A 151 5.25 25.19 1.73
CA TRP A 151 6.46 24.71 1.05
C TRP A 151 7.52 24.27 2.04
N GLU A 152 7.82 25.09 3.06
CA GLU A 152 8.85 24.78 4.08
C GLU A 152 8.56 23.47 4.84
N ARG A 153 7.28 23.07 4.92
CA ARG A 153 6.82 21.84 5.55
C ARG A 153 6.56 20.72 4.55
N SER A 154 7.09 20.79 3.34
CA SER A 154 6.88 19.81 2.29
C SER A 154 8.09 18.90 2.05
N LEU A 155 7.84 17.73 1.44
CA LEU A 155 8.93 16.85 1.02
C LEU A 155 9.84 17.50 -0.03
N ALA A 156 9.28 18.23 -0.99
CA ALA A 156 10.08 18.86 -2.05
C ALA A 156 11.05 19.92 -1.51
N HIS A 157 10.64 20.68 -0.48
CA HIS A 157 11.58 21.58 0.21
C HIS A 157 12.72 20.79 0.84
N GLN A 158 12.43 19.64 1.47
CA GLN A 158 13.45 18.76 2.01
C GLN A 158 14.37 18.20 0.91
N VAL A 159 13.83 17.78 -0.24
CA VAL A 159 14.61 17.33 -1.41
C VAL A 159 15.51 18.47 -1.94
N ASN A 160 15.00 19.70 -2.03
CA ASN A 160 15.80 20.86 -2.44
C ASN A 160 16.89 21.16 -1.41
N LYS A 161 16.61 21.05 -0.10
CA LYS A 161 17.64 21.22 0.94
C LYS A 161 18.73 20.15 0.81
N ASN A 162 18.34 18.88 0.65
CA ASN A 162 19.28 17.78 0.42
C ASN A 162 20.13 18.02 -0.84
N THR A 163 19.53 18.57 -1.89
CA THR A 163 20.21 18.97 -3.13
C THR A 163 21.17 20.15 -2.91
N SER A 164 20.75 21.17 -2.17
CA SER A 164 21.58 22.33 -1.79
C SER A 164 22.86 21.89 -1.11
N ASP A 165 22.75 21.00 -0.13
CA ASP A 165 23.90 20.45 0.59
C ASP A 165 24.75 19.51 -0.30
N THR A 166 24.12 18.73 -1.18
CA THR A 166 24.85 17.81 -2.07
C THR A 166 25.67 18.55 -3.12
N LEU A 167 25.11 19.59 -3.73
CA LEU A 167 25.74 20.32 -4.83
C LEU A 167 26.40 21.63 -4.39
N GLN A 168 26.27 22.01 -3.12
CA GLN A 168 26.75 23.28 -2.57
C GLN A 168 26.17 24.48 -3.36
N VAL A 169 24.84 24.50 -3.46
CA VAL A 169 24.04 25.54 -4.13
C VAL A 169 22.85 25.93 -3.25
N ASP A 170 22.14 26.99 -3.62
CA ASP A 170 20.84 27.30 -3.02
C ASP A 170 19.70 26.82 -3.93
N ALA A 171 19.42 25.52 -3.87
CA ALA A 171 18.32 24.90 -4.61
C ALA A 171 16.94 25.27 -4.02
N THR A 172 16.86 25.86 -2.82
CA THR A 172 15.57 26.06 -2.13
C THR A 172 14.70 27.15 -2.76
N LYS A 173 15.26 28.00 -3.62
CA LYS A 173 14.60 29.13 -4.30
C LYS A 173 13.76 28.75 -5.51
N LYS A 174 14.02 27.58 -6.11
CA LYS A 174 13.41 27.15 -7.37
C LYS A 174 12.96 25.70 -7.28
N TRP A 175 11.76 25.44 -7.79
CA TRP A 175 11.30 24.08 -8.03
C TRP A 175 11.30 23.81 -9.53
N TYR A 176 12.16 22.89 -9.98
CA TYR A 176 12.27 22.51 -11.38
C TYR A 176 11.11 21.61 -11.79
N MET A 177 10.49 21.90 -12.94
CA MET A 177 9.24 21.25 -13.32
C MET A 177 9.49 19.95 -14.08
N GLU A 178 9.03 18.82 -13.56
CA GLU A 178 9.19 17.50 -14.21
C GLU A 178 8.26 17.29 -15.40
N TYR A 179 7.34 18.21 -15.66
CA TYR A 179 6.27 18.02 -16.66
C TYR A 179 6.77 17.97 -18.10
N PHE A 180 7.87 18.69 -18.38
CA PHE A 180 8.43 18.83 -19.73
C PHE A 180 9.85 18.29 -19.86
N HIS A 181 10.62 18.24 -18.77
CA HIS A 181 12.06 17.95 -18.85
C HIS A 181 12.39 16.51 -18.49
N TRP A 182 12.62 15.73 -19.52
CA TRP A 182 13.09 14.35 -19.43
C TRP A 182 14.39 14.14 -20.21
N PHE A 183 15.04 15.24 -20.62
CA PHE A 183 16.20 15.25 -21.51
C PHE A 183 17.49 15.48 -20.74
N TYR A 184 18.46 14.60 -20.94
CA TYR A 184 19.77 14.64 -20.30
C TYR A 184 20.85 14.60 -21.37
N GLU A 185 21.72 15.62 -21.40
CA GLU A 185 23.02 15.51 -22.09
C GLU A 185 23.83 14.46 -21.34
N THR A 186 24.05 13.30 -21.95
CA THR A 186 24.58 12.10 -21.29
C THR A 186 25.91 12.37 -20.61
N GLU A 187 26.82 13.09 -21.28
CA GLU A 187 28.13 13.43 -20.73
C GLU A 187 28.03 14.33 -19.49
N LYS A 188 27.14 15.33 -19.49
CA LYS A 188 26.94 16.20 -18.33
C LYS A 188 26.29 15.45 -17.17
N ALA A 189 25.36 14.55 -17.46
CA ALA A 189 24.76 13.71 -16.43
C ALA A 189 25.79 12.73 -15.83
N LYS A 190 26.66 12.15 -16.66
CA LYS A 190 27.78 11.32 -16.19
C LYS A 190 28.77 12.12 -15.35
N ASP A 191 29.09 13.37 -15.72
CA ASP A 191 29.96 14.23 -14.91
C ASP A 191 29.32 14.59 -13.56
N LEU A 192 28.01 14.87 -13.54
CA LEU A 192 27.27 15.01 -12.27
C LEU A 192 27.46 13.76 -11.41
N ILE A 193 27.15 12.58 -11.96
CA ILE A 193 27.13 11.32 -11.22
C ILE A 193 28.52 10.95 -10.69
N ASN A 194 29.56 11.08 -11.51
CA ASN A 194 30.90 10.62 -11.16
C ASN A 194 31.69 11.63 -10.32
N ASN A 195 31.46 12.93 -10.55
CA ASN A 195 32.38 13.97 -10.04
C ASN A 195 31.71 15.01 -9.14
N ASN A 196 30.37 15.16 -9.16
CA ASN A 196 29.72 16.28 -8.47
C ASN A 196 28.59 15.89 -7.50
N LEU A 197 28.19 14.62 -7.41
CA LEU A 197 27.35 14.16 -6.30
C LEU A 197 28.17 14.24 -5.01
N GLY A 198 27.92 15.26 -4.18
CA GLY A 198 28.71 15.52 -2.97
C GLY A 198 28.63 14.42 -1.91
N HIS A 199 29.38 14.59 -0.82
CA HIS A 199 29.51 13.61 0.26
C HIS A 199 28.17 13.21 0.89
N LEU A 200 27.21 14.14 1.06
CA LEU A 200 25.90 13.82 1.63
C LEU A 200 25.20 12.68 0.88
N PHE A 201 25.17 12.73 -0.45
CA PHE A 201 24.53 11.71 -1.28
C PHE A 201 25.26 10.37 -1.17
N PHE A 202 26.58 10.37 -1.38
CA PHE A 202 27.37 9.14 -1.37
C PHE A 202 27.44 8.47 0.00
N ASP A 203 27.65 9.24 1.07
CA ASP A 203 27.70 8.73 2.44
C ASP A 203 26.35 8.11 2.83
N TYR A 204 25.23 8.75 2.44
CA TYR A 204 23.89 8.22 2.68
C TYR A 204 23.64 6.89 1.94
N ILE A 205 23.90 6.82 0.63
CA ILE A 205 23.59 5.59 -0.13
C ILE A 205 24.55 4.45 0.21
N ARG A 206 25.82 4.74 0.57
CA ARG A 206 26.82 3.71 0.90
C ARG A 206 26.78 3.28 2.37
N ASP A 207 26.06 4.01 3.23
CA ASP A 207 26.10 3.84 4.70
C ASP A 207 27.53 3.88 5.25
N VAL A 208 28.34 4.80 4.71
CA VAL A 208 29.73 5.03 5.12
C VAL A 208 29.84 6.42 5.73
N ASN A 209 30.79 6.59 6.67
CA ASN A 209 31.08 7.88 7.31
C ASN A 209 29.84 8.57 7.91
N LYS A 210 29.52 8.24 9.18
CA LYS A 210 28.46 8.87 9.98
C LYS A 210 28.77 10.33 10.39
N ASN A 211 29.46 11.08 9.53
CA ASN A 211 29.78 12.49 9.74
C ASN A 211 28.53 13.36 9.64
N TYR A 212 27.49 12.87 8.97
CA TYR A 212 26.18 13.52 8.89
C TYR A 212 25.22 12.99 9.95
N ASN A 213 24.48 13.91 10.57
CA ASN A 213 23.25 13.57 11.27
C ASN A 213 22.11 13.52 10.25
N PHE A 214 21.86 12.33 9.67
CA PHE A 214 20.82 12.16 8.65
C PHE A 214 19.42 12.57 9.13
N ASP A 215 19.15 12.60 10.43
CA ASP A 215 17.86 13.05 10.96
C ASP A 215 17.55 14.52 10.59
N LEU A 216 18.55 15.35 10.28
CA LEU A 216 18.36 16.74 9.80
C LEU A 216 17.92 16.84 8.33
N TYR A 217 17.98 15.71 7.61
CA TYR A 217 17.72 15.58 6.18
C TYR A 217 16.48 14.72 5.89
N ARG A 218 15.85 14.20 6.95
CA ARG A 218 14.64 13.38 6.89
C ARG A 218 13.40 14.25 7.00
N TYR A 219 12.41 13.98 6.15
CA TYR A 219 11.10 14.58 6.25
C TYR A 219 10.20 13.71 7.15
N GLU A 220 9.62 14.27 8.22
CA GLU A 220 8.69 13.54 9.13
C GLU A 220 9.21 12.19 9.64
N GLY A 221 10.52 12.06 9.86
CA GLY A 221 11.14 10.81 10.31
C GLY A 221 11.28 9.71 9.23
N ARG A 222 11.05 10.05 7.94
CA ARG A 222 11.22 9.16 6.77
C ARG A 222 12.69 9.03 6.34
N SER A 223 12.94 8.60 5.10
CA SER A 223 14.26 8.55 4.46
C SER A 223 14.82 9.94 4.12
N VAL A 224 16.10 9.98 3.71
CA VAL A 224 16.69 11.15 3.04
C VAL A 224 16.41 10.98 1.56
N ASP A 225 15.59 11.87 1.00
CA ASP A 225 15.08 11.74 -0.37
C ASP A 225 15.85 12.65 -1.34
N PHE A 226 16.17 12.08 -2.51
CA PHE A 226 16.81 12.75 -3.64
C PHE A 226 16.03 12.45 -4.92
N PHE A 227 15.86 13.44 -5.79
CA PHE A 227 15.34 13.26 -7.16
C PHE A 227 16.44 13.60 -8.18
N GLU A 228 16.58 12.77 -9.20
CA GLU A 228 17.67 12.84 -10.18
C GLU A 228 17.63 14.12 -11.02
N ASN A 229 16.43 14.55 -11.38
CA ASN A 229 16.16 15.74 -12.17
C ASN A 229 16.45 17.02 -11.36
N ILE A 230 16.09 17.07 -10.08
CA ILE A 230 16.37 18.20 -9.21
C ILE A 230 17.88 18.34 -9.03
N LEU A 231 18.61 17.23 -8.84
CA LEU A 231 20.07 17.21 -8.84
C LEU A 231 20.63 17.70 -10.18
N TYR A 232 20.12 17.18 -11.30
CA TYR A 232 20.62 17.52 -12.64
C TYR A 232 20.43 18.97 -13.03
N TYR A 233 19.23 19.54 -12.87
CA TYR A 233 18.97 20.93 -13.27
C TYR A 233 19.65 21.95 -12.37
N ASN A 234 19.81 21.66 -11.06
CA ASN A 234 20.65 22.49 -10.19
C ASN A 234 22.13 22.42 -10.59
N TYR A 235 22.62 21.25 -11.01
CA TYR A 235 23.97 21.09 -11.54
C TYR A 235 24.16 21.86 -12.86
N LEU A 236 23.20 21.79 -13.78
CA LEU A 236 23.21 22.59 -15.01
C LEU A 236 23.18 24.09 -14.72
N GLU A 237 22.34 24.55 -13.78
CA GLU A 237 22.31 25.97 -13.39
C GLU A 237 23.63 26.42 -12.78
N LYS A 238 24.33 25.54 -12.05
CA LYS A 238 25.62 25.88 -11.44
C LYS A 238 26.75 25.97 -12.46
N TYR A 239 26.87 24.98 -13.34
CA TYR A 239 28.06 24.81 -14.20
C TYR A 239 27.83 25.15 -15.67
N PHE A 240 26.59 25.12 -16.14
CA PHE A 240 26.23 25.25 -17.56
C PHE A 240 25.14 26.30 -17.81
N LYS A 241 24.98 27.27 -16.92
CA LYS A 241 23.94 28.31 -17.02
C LYS A 241 23.94 29.06 -18.35
N ASN A 242 25.11 29.23 -18.97
CA ASN A 242 25.25 29.97 -20.22
C ASN A 242 24.82 29.14 -21.45
N GLU A 243 24.63 27.83 -21.30
CA GLU A 243 24.16 26.94 -22.37
C GLU A 243 22.66 26.64 -22.31
N TYR A 244 22.00 26.99 -21.21
CA TYR A 244 20.60 26.68 -20.94
C TYR A 244 19.81 27.93 -20.61
N THR A 245 18.57 27.98 -21.08
CA THR A 245 17.66 29.08 -20.73
C THR A 245 16.68 28.64 -19.65
N PHE A 246 16.76 29.28 -18.48
CA PHE A 246 15.92 28.97 -17.34
C PHE A 246 14.70 29.91 -17.30
N TYR A 247 13.50 29.35 -17.45
CA TYR A 247 12.25 30.10 -17.54
C TYR A 247 11.41 29.96 -16.25
N ASP A 248 10.93 31.08 -15.73
CA ASP A 248 9.90 31.10 -14.69
C ASP A 248 8.56 30.74 -15.34
N PHE A 249 8.08 29.52 -15.08
CA PHE A 249 6.89 28.98 -15.75
C PHE A 249 5.63 29.78 -15.47
N LYS A 250 5.53 30.46 -14.31
CA LYS A 250 4.40 31.34 -14.02
C LYS A 250 4.34 32.50 -15.02
N GLU A 251 5.49 33.07 -15.37
CA GLU A 251 5.59 34.14 -16.36
C GLU A 251 5.38 33.61 -17.78
N VAL A 252 5.85 32.39 -18.07
CA VAL A 252 5.59 31.71 -19.34
C VAL A 252 4.08 31.50 -19.54
N ILE A 253 3.38 30.96 -18.55
CA ILE A 253 1.93 30.75 -18.59
C ILE A 253 1.19 32.08 -18.78
N LYS A 254 1.59 33.13 -18.06
CA LYS A 254 1.02 34.47 -18.23
C LYS A 254 1.24 35.06 -19.62
N LYS A 255 2.35 34.73 -20.28
CA LYS A 255 2.66 35.17 -21.66
C LYS A 255 1.79 34.44 -22.69
N PHE A 256 1.59 33.12 -22.52
CA PHE A 256 0.99 32.28 -23.56
C PHE A 256 -0.50 31.97 -23.36
N LEU A 257 -1.02 32.04 -22.14
CA LEU A 257 -2.42 31.73 -21.84
C LEU A 257 -3.26 33.00 -21.63
N PRO A 258 -4.57 32.94 -21.93
CA PRO A 258 -5.53 33.97 -21.53
C PRO A 258 -5.41 34.34 -20.05
N GLN A 259 -5.69 35.59 -19.71
CA GLN A 259 -5.52 36.10 -18.36
C GLN A 259 -6.36 35.36 -17.32
N ASP A 260 -7.60 35.01 -17.68
CA ASP A 260 -8.55 34.26 -16.84
C ASP A 260 -8.10 32.83 -16.55
N ILE A 261 -7.31 32.22 -17.45
CA ILE A 261 -6.70 30.89 -17.27
C ILE A 261 -5.39 31.01 -16.49
N SER A 262 -4.47 31.88 -16.93
CA SER A 262 -3.16 32.05 -16.28
C SER A 262 -3.27 32.50 -14.82
N HIS A 263 -4.29 33.29 -14.46
CA HIS A 263 -4.58 33.69 -13.08
C HIS A 263 -5.01 32.54 -12.17
N ARG A 264 -5.41 31.39 -12.71
CA ARG A 264 -5.70 30.17 -11.93
C ARG A 264 -4.42 29.51 -11.42
N PHE A 265 -3.25 29.85 -11.99
CA PHE A 265 -1.94 29.33 -11.58
C PHE A 265 -1.38 30.06 -10.34
N LYS A 266 -1.94 29.74 -9.18
CA LYS A 266 -1.65 30.40 -7.90
C LYS A 266 -0.75 29.57 -7.00
N LEU A 267 0.54 29.86 -6.99
CA LEU A 267 1.55 29.08 -6.24
C LEU A 267 1.31 28.95 -4.73
N ASP A 268 0.56 29.85 -4.11
CA ASP A 268 0.21 29.88 -2.68
C ASP A 268 -1.04 29.05 -2.31
N GLU A 269 -1.89 28.71 -3.28
CA GLU A 269 -3.10 27.87 -3.08
C GLU A 269 -2.85 26.38 -3.41
N LEU A 270 -1.66 26.02 -3.88
CA LEU A 270 -1.35 24.65 -4.30
C LEU A 270 -0.98 23.79 -3.08
N PRO A 271 -1.86 22.86 -2.62
CA PRO A 271 -1.51 21.94 -1.54
C PRO A 271 -0.29 21.14 -1.97
N PHE A 272 0.79 21.24 -1.19
CA PHE A 272 2.06 20.63 -1.57
C PHE A 272 2.08 19.15 -1.14
N SER A 273 1.68 18.25 -2.05
CA SER A 273 2.09 16.86 -2.00
C SER A 273 3.45 16.72 -2.73
N LEU A 274 4.04 15.53 -2.67
CA LEU A 274 5.28 15.10 -3.31
C LEU A 274 5.53 15.64 -4.73
N PHE A 275 4.45 15.95 -5.43
CA PHE A 275 4.39 16.47 -6.78
C PHE A 275 3.41 17.67 -6.78
N GLY A 276 3.83 18.82 -6.26
CA GLY A 276 2.93 19.96 -6.01
C GLY A 276 2.03 20.31 -7.22
N ASN A 277 0.83 20.87 -6.97
CA ASN A 277 -0.22 21.13 -7.97
C ASN A 277 0.13 22.12 -9.12
N ASP A 278 1.40 22.32 -9.44
CA ASP A 278 1.90 23.12 -10.56
C ASP A 278 1.54 22.52 -11.94
N TYR A 279 0.67 21.52 -12.01
CA TYR A 279 0.27 20.87 -13.24
C TYR A 279 -0.46 21.85 -14.14
N LEU A 280 0.00 21.91 -15.37
CA LEU A 280 -0.63 22.68 -16.44
C LEU A 280 -2.12 22.33 -16.61
N LEU A 281 -2.49 21.07 -16.45
CA LEU A 281 -3.88 20.63 -16.61
C LEU A 281 -4.78 20.89 -15.39
N ASN A 282 -4.22 21.32 -14.25
CA ASN A 282 -5.05 21.73 -13.11
C ASN A 282 -5.72 23.09 -13.33
N ILE A 283 -5.19 23.90 -14.25
CA ILE A 283 -5.71 25.25 -14.54
C ILE A 283 -6.55 25.31 -15.83
N LEU A 284 -6.67 24.20 -16.55
CA LEU A 284 -7.35 24.09 -17.84
C LEU A 284 -8.42 23.00 -17.77
N ALA A 285 -9.63 23.27 -18.24
CA ALA A 285 -10.60 22.24 -18.58
C ALA A 285 -10.23 21.54 -19.91
N PRO A 286 -10.78 20.36 -20.23
CA PRO A 286 -10.50 19.67 -21.50
C PRO A 286 -10.70 20.56 -22.72
N ASN A 287 -11.83 21.27 -22.80
CA ASN A 287 -12.14 22.18 -23.91
C ASN A 287 -11.25 23.44 -23.96
N GLU A 288 -10.45 23.73 -22.92
CA GLU A 288 -9.50 24.86 -22.88
C GLU A 288 -8.08 24.46 -23.30
N VAL A 289 -7.79 23.16 -23.48
CA VAL A 289 -6.45 22.66 -23.85
C VAL A 289 -5.89 23.33 -25.10
N HIS A 290 -6.73 23.70 -26.06
CA HIS A 290 -6.32 24.39 -27.29
C HIS A 290 -5.56 25.71 -27.06
N TYR A 291 -5.73 26.37 -25.90
CA TYR A 291 -4.94 27.56 -25.56
C TYR A 291 -3.44 27.27 -25.35
N LEU A 292 -3.06 26.00 -25.20
CA LEU A 292 -1.66 25.59 -25.09
C LEU A 292 -0.92 25.56 -26.43
N SER A 293 -1.60 25.69 -27.58
CA SER A 293 -0.96 25.51 -28.88
C SER A 293 0.25 26.42 -29.08
N SER A 294 0.17 27.71 -28.74
CA SER A 294 1.30 28.64 -28.89
C SER A 294 2.47 28.32 -27.96
N LEU A 295 2.20 27.83 -26.75
CA LEU A 295 3.23 27.39 -25.80
C LEU A 295 3.96 26.15 -26.34
N PHE A 296 3.20 25.18 -26.84
CA PHE A 296 3.73 23.95 -27.42
C PHE A 296 4.51 24.20 -28.70
N GLU A 297 4.09 25.16 -29.52
CA GLU A 297 4.81 25.59 -30.73
C GLU A 297 6.14 26.26 -30.38
N GLU A 298 6.15 27.24 -29.45
CA GLU A 298 7.35 27.97 -29.04
C GLU A 298 8.43 27.02 -28.53
N PHE A 299 8.07 26.15 -27.58
CA PHE A 299 9.02 25.27 -26.89
C PHE A 299 9.10 23.87 -27.48
N LYS A 300 8.37 23.61 -28.57
CA LYS A 300 8.28 22.31 -29.25
C LYS A 300 8.08 21.15 -28.27
N LEU A 301 7.10 21.28 -27.38
CA LEU A 301 6.91 20.40 -26.22
C LEU A 301 6.36 19.03 -26.62
N PRO A 302 7.11 17.91 -26.43
CA PRO A 302 6.65 16.59 -26.85
C PRO A 302 5.88 15.85 -25.76
N PHE A 303 6.20 16.14 -24.50
CA PHE A 303 5.71 15.38 -23.36
C PHE A 303 4.86 16.24 -22.45
N ILE A 304 3.82 15.64 -21.88
CA ILE A 304 3.10 16.19 -20.74
C ILE A 304 2.95 15.11 -19.67
N ARG A 305 3.33 15.42 -18.43
CA ARG A 305 3.04 14.52 -17.32
C ARG A 305 1.57 14.65 -16.90
N LEU A 306 0.92 13.51 -16.69
CA LEU A 306 -0.45 13.44 -16.15
C LEU A 306 -0.39 12.95 -14.70
N GLU A 307 -1.02 13.66 -13.76
CA GLU A 307 -1.09 13.21 -12.37
C GLU A 307 -2.45 13.50 -11.71
N PRO A 308 -2.75 12.79 -10.61
CA PRO A 308 -4.09 12.72 -10.04
C PRO A 308 -4.30 13.89 -9.09
N PRO A 309 -5.35 14.69 -9.32
CA PRO A 309 -6.63 14.18 -8.82
C PRO A 309 -7.74 14.15 -9.89
N LEU A 310 -7.68 15.00 -10.92
CA LEU A 310 -8.85 15.33 -11.76
C LEU A 310 -8.65 15.13 -13.27
N PHE A 311 -7.74 14.24 -13.69
CA PHE A 311 -7.66 13.88 -15.11
C PHE A 311 -8.95 13.20 -15.60
N SER A 312 -9.56 13.76 -16.65
CA SER A 312 -10.71 13.25 -17.41
C SER A 312 -10.23 12.60 -18.73
N PRO A 313 -10.82 11.49 -19.20
CA PRO A 313 -10.52 10.93 -20.52
C PRO A 313 -10.65 11.95 -21.66
N GLU A 314 -11.47 12.98 -21.49
CA GLU A 314 -11.71 14.06 -22.46
C GLU A 314 -10.46 14.90 -22.79
N TYR A 315 -9.44 14.93 -21.91
CA TYR A 315 -8.20 15.65 -22.22
C TYR A 315 -7.41 14.99 -23.37
N PHE A 316 -7.49 13.67 -23.55
CA PHE A 316 -6.66 12.98 -24.55
C PHE A 316 -6.94 13.42 -25.99
N PRO A 317 -8.20 13.44 -26.45
CA PRO A 317 -8.53 13.96 -27.78
C PRO A 317 -8.04 15.39 -28.00
N GLU A 318 -8.09 16.23 -26.97
CA GLU A 318 -7.68 17.63 -27.07
C GLU A 318 -6.16 17.81 -27.04
N LEU A 319 -5.44 17.06 -26.20
CA LEU A 319 -3.97 17.06 -26.16
C LEU A 319 -3.38 16.63 -27.50
N LYS A 320 -3.96 15.63 -28.18
CA LYS A 320 -3.51 15.17 -29.50
C LYS A 320 -3.54 16.26 -30.58
N LYS A 321 -4.39 17.27 -30.41
CA LYS A 321 -4.50 18.42 -31.33
C LYS A 321 -3.36 19.43 -31.16
N LEU A 322 -2.62 19.38 -30.05
CA LEU A 322 -1.50 20.29 -29.82
C LEU A 322 -0.34 20.02 -30.80
N PRO A 323 0.38 21.07 -31.24
CA PRO A 323 1.58 20.92 -32.04
C PRO A 323 2.69 20.26 -31.21
N TYR A 324 3.55 19.47 -31.86
CA TYR A 324 4.67 18.72 -31.27
C TYR A 324 4.36 17.71 -30.14
N PHE A 325 3.18 17.75 -29.52
CA PHE A 325 2.78 16.80 -28.49
C PHE A 325 2.79 15.36 -29.03
N THR A 326 3.43 14.44 -28.31
CA THR A 326 3.56 13.03 -28.72
C THR A 326 3.07 12.06 -27.65
N ALA A 327 3.35 12.35 -26.38
CA ALA A 327 3.13 11.39 -25.31
C ALA A 327 2.73 12.01 -23.97
N THR A 328 1.98 11.23 -23.21
CA THR A 328 1.71 11.48 -21.80
C THR A 328 2.66 10.63 -20.95
N ILE A 329 3.31 11.23 -19.95
CA ILE A 329 4.25 10.53 -19.05
C ILE A 329 3.61 10.35 -17.66
N SER A 330 3.99 9.30 -16.94
CA SER A 330 3.39 8.91 -15.64
C SER A 330 1.88 8.66 -15.73
N SER A 331 1.43 8.04 -16.82
CA SER A 331 0.01 7.83 -17.12
C SER A 331 -0.55 6.56 -16.46
N HIS A 332 -0.24 6.32 -15.19
CA HIS A 332 -0.77 5.19 -14.40
C HIS A 332 -2.29 5.04 -14.58
N HIS A 333 -2.99 6.16 -14.74
CA HIS A 333 -4.44 6.24 -14.95
C HIS A 333 -4.93 5.69 -16.29
N HIS A 334 -4.16 5.82 -17.38
CA HIS A 334 -4.65 5.50 -18.72
C HIS A 334 -4.78 4.00 -18.97
N VAL A 335 -3.99 3.18 -18.28
CA VAL A 335 -4.19 1.72 -18.28
C VAL A 335 -5.61 1.36 -17.85
N TRP A 336 -6.24 2.17 -16.98
CA TRP A 336 -7.62 2.00 -16.50
C TRP A 336 -8.66 2.83 -17.23
N MET A 337 -8.30 3.98 -17.79
CA MET A 337 -9.27 4.79 -18.54
C MET A 337 -9.72 4.12 -19.83
N ASN A 338 -8.94 3.16 -20.35
CA ASN A 338 -9.38 2.32 -21.46
C ASN A 338 -10.17 1.08 -21.00
N LYS A 339 -10.31 0.87 -19.69
CA LYS A 339 -11.05 -0.26 -19.13
C LYS A 339 -12.48 0.16 -18.90
N LYS A 340 -13.42 -0.65 -19.37
CA LYS A 340 -14.84 -0.38 -19.18
C LYS A 340 -15.29 -1.00 -17.86
N ILE A 341 -15.90 -0.18 -17.00
CA ILE A 341 -16.32 -0.62 -15.66
C ILE A 341 -17.84 -0.61 -15.56
N ALA A 342 -18.41 -1.71 -15.10
CA ALA A 342 -19.83 -1.77 -14.72
C ALA A 342 -19.98 -1.52 -13.22
N ILE A 343 -20.82 -0.57 -12.82
CA ILE A 343 -21.15 -0.28 -11.43
C ILE A 343 -22.52 -0.88 -11.12
N CYS A 344 -22.54 -1.95 -10.35
CA CYS A 344 -23.75 -2.58 -9.86
C CYS A 344 -24.13 -2.01 -8.48
N ILE A 345 -25.13 -1.14 -8.46
CA ILE A 345 -25.70 -0.61 -7.23
C ILE A 345 -26.87 -1.51 -6.82
N SER A 346 -26.79 -2.09 -5.63
CA SER A 346 -27.81 -3.02 -5.13
C SER A 346 -28.26 -2.64 -3.72
N GLY A 347 -29.56 -2.47 -3.54
CA GLY A 347 -30.19 -2.32 -2.23
C GLY A 347 -31.18 -1.18 -2.15
N GLU A 348 -31.69 -0.93 -0.95
CA GLU A 348 -32.64 0.15 -0.71
C GLU A 348 -31.92 1.49 -0.55
N PHE A 349 -32.36 2.50 -1.30
CA PHE A 349 -32.03 3.90 -1.02
C PHE A 349 -32.91 4.36 0.14
N ARG A 350 -32.36 4.31 1.36
CA ARG A 350 -33.15 4.44 2.60
C ARG A 350 -33.72 5.85 2.77
N HIS A 351 -34.95 5.94 3.26
CA HIS A 351 -35.69 7.19 3.48
C HIS A 351 -35.95 7.55 4.94
N VAL A 352 -35.20 6.95 5.87
CA VAL A 352 -35.50 7.09 7.32
C VAL A 352 -35.38 8.55 7.78
N VAL A 353 -34.59 9.36 7.08
CA VAL A 353 -34.52 10.81 7.24
C VAL A 353 -34.80 11.50 5.89
N HIS A 354 -35.49 12.64 5.94
CA HIS A 354 -35.76 13.48 4.76
C HIS A 354 -34.45 13.81 4.01
N ARG A 355 -34.44 13.62 2.68
CA ARG A 355 -33.28 13.77 1.75
C ARG A 355 -32.15 12.73 1.83
N THR A 356 -32.29 11.64 2.60
CA THR A 356 -31.26 10.58 2.60
C THR A 356 -30.96 10.00 1.19
N PRO A 357 -31.95 9.69 0.32
CA PRO A 357 -31.66 9.19 -1.02
C PRO A 357 -30.87 10.20 -1.88
N GLU A 358 -31.21 11.49 -1.81
CA GLU A 358 -30.49 12.55 -2.50
C GLU A 358 -29.01 12.57 -2.11
N GLN A 359 -28.72 12.37 -0.82
CA GLN A 359 -27.36 12.35 -0.31
C GLN A 359 -26.60 11.09 -0.73
N GLN A 360 -27.25 9.93 -0.68
CA GLN A 360 -26.68 8.67 -1.18
C GLN A 360 -26.31 8.78 -2.66
N VAL A 361 -27.22 9.37 -3.47
CA VAL A 361 -26.98 9.66 -4.88
C VAL A 361 -25.78 10.58 -5.07
N ARG A 362 -25.70 11.71 -4.34
CA ARG A 362 -24.57 12.64 -4.42
C ARG A 362 -23.24 11.98 -4.05
N THR A 363 -23.23 11.17 -3.00
CA THR A 363 -22.05 10.43 -2.57
C THR A 363 -21.62 9.42 -3.62
N ILE A 364 -22.54 8.66 -4.20
CA ILE A 364 -22.25 7.73 -5.30
C ILE A 364 -21.68 8.50 -6.50
N LYS A 365 -22.27 9.64 -6.90
CA LYS A 365 -21.73 10.47 -7.99
C LYS A 365 -20.30 10.95 -7.70
N SER A 366 -20.05 11.39 -6.47
CA SER A 366 -18.71 11.81 -6.05
C SER A 366 -17.73 10.64 -6.06
N PHE A 367 -18.16 9.46 -5.63
CA PHE A 367 -17.35 8.24 -5.63
C PHE A 367 -16.97 7.80 -7.06
N LEU A 368 -17.90 7.90 -8.00
CA LEU A 368 -17.70 7.51 -9.41
C LEU A 368 -17.01 8.60 -10.25
N SER A 369 -16.79 9.79 -9.69
CA SER A 369 -16.17 10.91 -10.41
C SER A 369 -14.78 10.56 -10.94
N GLY A 370 -14.55 10.84 -12.23
CA GLY A 370 -13.27 10.60 -12.90
C GLY A 370 -13.04 9.16 -13.36
N VAL A 371 -14.08 8.33 -13.42
CA VAL A 371 -14.05 6.98 -13.97
C VAL A 371 -15.11 6.84 -15.07
N ASP A 372 -14.73 6.34 -16.24
CA ASP A 372 -15.68 5.97 -17.28
C ASP A 372 -16.38 4.67 -16.90
N CYS A 373 -17.68 4.75 -16.62
CA CYS A 373 -18.43 3.61 -16.11
C CYS A 373 -19.91 3.64 -16.47
N ASP A 374 -20.47 2.45 -16.64
CA ASP A 374 -21.90 2.25 -16.83
C ASP A 374 -22.54 1.84 -15.51
N VAL A 375 -23.60 2.54 -15.09
CA VAL A 375 -24.30 2.24 -13.85
C VAL A 375 -25.50 1.32 -14.10
N TYR A 376 -25.57 0.23 -13.34
CA TYR A 376 -26.64 -0.75 -13.30
C TYR A 376 -27.24 -0.77 -11.91
N LEU A 377 -28.56 -0.58 -11.81
CA LEU A 377 -29.19 -0.32 -10.51
C LEU A 377 -30.34 -1.28 -10.26
N HIS A 378 -30.27 -2.01 -9.15
CA HIS A 378 -31.44 -2.69 -8.59
C HIS A 378 -31.80 -2.08 -7.23
N GLY A 379 -33.07 -1.72 -7.06
CA GLY A 379 -33.62 -1.21 -5.81
C GLY A 379 -35.05 -1.67 -5.60
N TRP A 380 -35.56 -1.44 -4.40
CA TRP A 380 -36.98 -1.60 -4.10
C TRP A 380 -37.73 -0.31 -4.39
N HIS A 381 -39.02 -0.40 -4.72
CA HIS A 381 -39.85 0.76 -5.00
C HIS A 381 -39.78 1.81 -3.88
N ASN A 382 -39.55 3.07 -4.26
CA ASN A 382 -39.42 4.18 -3.31
C ASN A 382 -39.77 5.55 -3.94
N THR A 383 -39.99 6.56 -3.10
CA THR A 383 -40.44 7.89 -3.56
C THR A 383 -39.36 8.73 -4.24
N SER A 384 -38.10 8.29 -4.23
CA SER A 384 -36.96 9.00 -4.84
C SER A 384 -36.44 8.36 -6.13
N GLU A 385 -37.12 7.35 -6.68
CA GLU A 385 -36.71 6.69 -7.93
C GLU A 385 -36.40 7.68 -9.06
N ALA A 386 -37.30 8.64 -9.31
CA ALA A 386 -37.12 9.64 -10.36
C ALA A 386 -35.84 10.46 -10.17
N LEU A 387 -35.52 10.86 -8.93
CA LEU A 387 -34.29 11.56 -8.60
C LEU A 387 -33.06 10.66 -8.83
N ILE A 388 -33.11 9.42 -8.36
CA ILE A 388 -32.03 8.45 -8.47
C ILE A 388 -31.69 8.20 -9.95
N ILE A 389 -32.71 7.97 -10.78
CA ILE A 389 -32.56 7.75 -12.23
C ILE A 389 -32.00 9.00 -12.91
N HIS A 390 -32.57 10.17 -12.62
CA HIS A 390 -32.12 11.43 -13.21
C HIS A 390 -30.64 11.73 -12.91
N GLU A 391 -30.23 11.55 -11.66
CA GLU A 391 -28.92 11.95 -11.18
C GLU A 391 -27.81 10.94 -11.47
N LEU A 392 -28.10 9.65 -11.33
CA LEU A 392 -27.12 8.58 -11.58
C LEU A 392 -27.06 8.18 -13.05
N LYS A 393 -28.10 8.51 -13.85
CA LYS A 393 -28.23 8.17 -15.27
C LYS A 393 -27.87 6.69 -15.55
N PRO A 394 -28.49 5.73 -14.84
CA PRO A 394 -28.14 4.33 -15.01
C PRO A 394 -28.42 3.88 -16.44
N LYS A 395 -27.51 3.09 -17.02
CA LYS A 395 -27.68 2.47 -18.33
C LYS A 395 -28.89 1.55 -18.34
N LYS A 396 -29.08 0.80 -17.24
CA LYS A 396 -30.27 0.01 -16.95
C LYS A 396 -30.58 0.00 -15.46
N TYR A 397 -31.87 -0.10 -15.13
CA TYR A 397 -32.32 -0.15 -13.76
C TYR A 397 -33.56 -1.05 -13.59
N LEU A 398 -33.77 -1.53 -12.38
CA LEU A 398 -34.96 -2.26 -11.95
C LEU A 398 -35.35 -1.79 -10.53
N PHE A 399 -36.48 -1.11 -10.44
CA PHE A 399 -37.19 -0.89 -9.19
C PHE A 399 -38.41 -1.81 -9.18
N GLU A 400 -38.53 -2.65 -8.15
CA GLU A 400 -39.66 -3.56 -7.99
C GLU A 400 -40.18 -3.58 -6.55
N ASP A 401 -41.38 -4.13 -6.36
CA ASP A 401 -41.96 -4.35 -5.04
C ASP A 401 -41.10 -5.29 -4.21
N GLN A 402 -41.07 -5.08 -2.89
CA GLN A 402 -40.32 -5.96 -1.98
C GLN A 402 -40.84 -7.39 -2.06
N LYS A 403 -39.94 -8.31 -2.42
CA LYS A 403 -40.25 -9.74 -2.49
C LYS A 403 -40.20 -10.36 -1.11
N SER A 404 -41.13 -11.29 -0.90
CA SER A 404 -41.11 -12.14 0.28
C SER A 404 -40.18 -13.34 0.07
N PHE A 405 -39.27 -13.55 1.03
CA PHE A 405 -38.40 -14.72 1.09
C PHE A 405 -38.72 -15.67 2.25
N TRP A 406 -39.94 -15.62 2.81
CA TRP A 406 -40.33 -16.42 3.97
C TRP A 406 -40.17 -17.94 3.74
N ASP A 407 -40.46 -18.44 2.54
CA ASP A 407 -40.35 -19.87 2.24
C ASP A 407 -38.90 -20.36 2.18
N LEU A 408 -37.97 -19.51 1.75
CA LEU A 408 -36.54 -19.79 1.82
C LEU A 408 -36.05 -19.68 3.27
N GLU A 409 -36.46 -18.64 3.99
CA GLU A 409 -36.08 -18.43 5.39
C GLU A 409 -36.47 -19.60 6.30
N ARG A 410 -37.63 -20.22 6.07
CA ARG A 410 -38.09 -21.42 6.79
C ARG A 410 -37.18 -22.64 6.58
N GLN A 411 -36.40 -22.69 5.50
CA GLN A 411 -35.48 -23.78 5.21
C GLN A 411 -34.12 -23.63 5.92
N ILE A 412 -33.84 -22.47 6.51
CA ILE A 412 -32.60 -22.23 7.25
C ILE A 412 -32.59 -23.09 8.51
N LYS A 413 -31.62 -24.01 8.59
CA LYS A 413 -31.45 -24.93 9.73
C LYS A 413 -30.41 -24.43 10.75
N PHE A 414 -29.36 -23.76 10.29
CA PHE A 414 -28.24 -23.36 11.14
C PHE A 414 -28.14 -21.83 11.21
N ARG A 415 -28.45 -21.25 12.37
CA ARG A 415 -28.46 -19.80 12.60
C ARG A 415 -27.40 -19.38 13.61
N GLU A 416 -27.00 -18.12 13.51
CA GLU A 416 -26.22 -17.45 14.54
C GLU A 416 -27.06 -17.26 15.83
N PRO A 417 -26.48 -17.47 17.02
CA PRO A 417 -27.15 -17.17 18.28
C PRO A 417 -27.30 -15.64 18.42
N ARG A 418 -28.51 -15.19 18.81
CA ARG A 418 -28.86 -13.77 19.04
C ARG A 418 -28.88 -12.90 17.78
N LEU A 419 -29.86 -13.14 16.90
CA LEU A 419 -30.11 -12.32 15.72
C LEU A 419 -31.13 -11.20 15.98
N LYS A 420 -30.95 -10.06 15.29
CA LYS A 420 -32.02 -9.06 15.17
C LYS A 420 -33.18 -9.66 14.37
N ALA A 421 -34.41 -9.37 14.78
CA ALA A 421 -35.60 -9.80 14.06
C ALA A 421 -35.55 -9.35 12.59
N GLY A 422 -35.92 -10.24 11.67
CA GLY A 422 -35.91 -9.98 10.23
C GLY A 422 -34.52 -9.96 9.56
N ARG A 423 -33.43 -10.27 10.28
CA ARG A 423 -32.09 -10.32 9.67
C ARG A 423 -32.04 -11.32 8.51
N ASP A 424 -32.54 -12.55 8.71
CA ASP A 424 -32.44 -13.61 7.71
C ASP A 424 -33.13 -13.21 6.41
N HIS A 425 -34.37 -12.73 6.52
CA HIS A 425 -35.13 -12.14 5.41
C HIS A 425 -34.37 -11.00 4.72
N GLY A 426 -33.82 -10.06 5.50
CA GLY A 426 -33.04 -8.95 4.99
C GLY A 426 -31.77 -9.39 4.25
N SER A 427 -31.09 -10.44 4.72
CA SER A 427 -29.93 -11.03 4.05
C SER A 427 -30.31 -11.71 2.73
N LEU A 428 -31.42 -12.46 2.68
CA LEU A 428 -31.93 -13.04 1.43
C LEU A 428 -32.30 -11.96 0.42
N SER A 429 -33.02 -10.93 0.86
CA SER A 429 -33.38 -9.74 0.07
C SER A 429 -32.13 -9.02 -0.47
N MET A 430 -31.09 -8.87 0.35
CA MET A 430 -29.82 -8.28 -0.05
C MET A 430 -29.14 -9.10 -1.16
N PHE A 431 -28.98 -10.41 -1.00
CA PHE A 431 -28.33 -11.24 -2.03
C PHE A 431 -29.14 -11.33 -3.32
N TYR A 432 -30.47 -11.35 -3.22
CA TYR A 432 -31.35 -11.24 -4.38
C TYR A 432 -31.10 -9.94 -5.14
N SER A 433 -31.06 -8.81 -4.42
CA SER A 433 -30.82 -7.49 -5.00
C SER A 433 -29.43 -7.36 -5.64
N ILE A 434 -28.41 -7.97 -5.00
CA ILE A 434 -27.07 -8.11 -5.58
C ILE A 434 -27.17 -8.84 -6.92
N GLN A 435 -27.77 -10.04 -6.96
CA GLN A 435 -27.89 -10.81 -8.19
C GLN A 435 -28.64 -10.04 -9.30
N LYS A 436 -29.75 -9.36 -8.95
CA LYS A 436 -30.55 -8.61 -9.91
C LYS A 436 -29.84 -7.41 -10.52
N SER A 437 -29.00 -6.69 -9.78
CA SER A 437 -28.26 -5.56 -10.39
C SER A 437 -27.27 -6.04 -11.45
N PHE A 438 -26.68 -7.23 -11.29
CA PHE A 438 -25.76 -7.82 -12.25
C PHE A 438 -26.46 -8.40 -13.48
N GLU A 439 -27.63 -9.02 -13.30
CA GLU A 439 -28.45 -9.54 -14.42
C GLU A 439 -28.95 -8.44 -15.38
N LEU A 440 -28.83 -7.15 -15.00
CA LEU A 440 -29.14 -6.04 -15.90
C LEU A 440 -28.07 -5.82 -16.98
N ILE A 441 -26.87 -6.39 -16.84
CA ILE A 441 -25.80 -6.27 -17.83
C ILE A 441 -26.12 -7.20 -19.00
N GLU A 442 -26.37 -6.65 -20.20
CA GLU A 442 -26.73 -7.46 -21.38
C GLU A 442 -25.53 -8.20 -21.97
N ASN A 443 -24.41 -7.49 -22.13
CA ASN A 443 -23.18 -8.05 -22.66
C ASN A 443 -22.09 -7.93 -21.60
N HIS A 444 -21.74 -9.05 -20.98
CA HIS A 444 -20.70 -9.14 -19.97
C HIS A 444 -19.30 -8.90 -20.56
N GLU A 445 -19.09 -9.22 -21.84
CA GLU A 445 -17.79 -9.10 -22.52
C GLU A 445 -17.38 -7.64 -22.78
N ASP A 446 -18.33 -6.71 -22.68
CA ASP A 446 -18.08 -5.28 -22.80
C ASP A 446 -17.21 -4.74 -21.66
N TYR A 447 -17.15 -5.43 -20.51
CA TYR A 447 -16.59 -4.89 -19.27
C TYR A 447 -15.37 -5.68 -18.78
N ASP A 448 -14.31 -4.96 -18.45
CA ASP A 448 -13.12 -5.54 -17.83
C ASP A 448 -13.36 -5.83 -16.34
N TYR A 449 -14.02 -4.89 -15.66
CA TYR A 449 -14.25 -4.94 -14.21
C TYR A 449 -15.68 -4.62 -13.83
N VAL A 450 -16.11 -5.19 -12.71
CA VAL A 450 -17.41 -4.92 -12.11
C VAL A 450 -17.21 -4.50 -10.66
N VAL A 451 -17.81 -3.38 -10.31
CA VAL A 451 -17.86 -2.87 -8.95
C VAL A 451 -19.26 -3.10 -8.40
N ARG A 452 -19.34 -3.66 -7.21
CA ARG A 452 -20.58 -3.71 -6.44
C ARG A 452 -20.48 -2.71 -5.30
N ILE A 453 -21.50 -1.87 -5.13
CA ILE A 453 -21.58 -0.93 -4.01
C ILE A 453 -23.02 -0.82 -3.46
N ARG A 454 -23.15 -0.62 -2.15
CA ARG A 454 -24.44 -0.29 -1.51
C ARG A 454 -24.70 1.22 -1.55
N PRO A 455 -25.97 1.66 -1.64
CA PRO A 455 -26.30 3.09 -1.57
C PRO A 455 -25.86 3.81 -0.29
N ASP A 456 -25.74 3.11 0.84
CA ASP A 456 -25.43 3.69 2.16
C ASP A 456 -23.94 3.65 2.54
N VAL A 457 -23.05 3.40 1.58
CA VAL A 457 -21.58 3.42 1.74
C VAL A 457 -21.06 4.84 1.45
N TYR A 458 -20.37 5.43 2.42
CA TYR A 458 -19.80 6.78 2.34
C TYR A 458 -18.27 6.69 2.45
N PRO A 459 -17.58 6.56 1.31
CA PRO A 459 -16.14 6.38 1.31
C PRO A 459 -15.39 7.71 1.47
N ASP A 460 -14.18 7.61 2.02
CA ASP A 460 -13.21 8.71 2.02
C ASP A 460 -12.35 8.75 0.74
N LEU A 461 -12.46 7.71 -0.09
CA LEU A 461 -11.78 7.58 -1.39
C LEU A 461 -12.79 7.45 -2.53
N SER A 462 -12.47 8.05 -3.67
CA SER A 462 -13.11 7.81 -4.95
C SER A 462 -12.73 6.44 -5.54
N LEU A 463 -13.55 5.95 -6.48
CA LEU A 463 -13.24 4.73 -7.23
C LEU A 463 -11.92 4.87 -7.99
N LYS A 464 -11.66 6.05 -8.54
CA LYS A 464 -10.41 6.38 -9.23
C LYS A 464 -9.20 6.15 -8.32
N GLU A 465 -9.23 6.64 -7.09
CA GLU A 465 -8.12 6.47 -6.14
C GLU A 465 -7.90 5.00 -5.76
N ILE A 466 -8.96 4.21 -5.66
CA ILE A 466 -8.86 2.76 -5.41
C ILE A 466 -8.17 2.05 -6.58
N LEU A 467 -8.62 2.33 -7.81
CA LEU A 467 -8.05 1.74 -9.02
C LEU A 467 -6.56 2.09 -9.16
N VAL A 468 -6.19 3.34 -8.85
CA VAL A 468 -4.79 3.79 -8.83
C VAL A 468 -3.96 3.01 -7.82
N LYS A 469 -4.46 2.83 -6.58
CA LYS A 469 -3.76 2.04 -5.57
C LYS A 469 -3.53 0.59 -6.00
N ILE A 470 -4.51 -0.02 -6.69
CA ILE A 470 -4.36 -1.38 -7.24
C ILE A 470 -3.28 -1.37 -8.34
N SER A 471 -3.31 -0.38 -9.23
CA SER A 471 -2.35 -0.21 -10.33
C SER A 471 -0.91 -0.07 -9.89
N ASP A 472 -0.66 0.81 -8.92
CA ASP A 472 0.67 1.13 -8.42
C ASP A 472 1.38 -0.09 -7.81
N GLU A 473 0.61 -1.15 -7.54
CA GLU A 473 1.05 -2.38 -6.89
C GLU A 473 0.94 -3.61 -7.79
N GLY A 474 0.72 -3.45 -9.10
CA GLY A 474 0.89 -4.53 -10.09
C GLY A 474 -0.36 -5.12 -10.72
N ASP A 475 -1.41 -4.30 -10.88
CA ASP A 475 -2.68 -4.66 -11.52
C ASP A 475 -3.52 -5.66 -10.68
N PHE A 476 -4.72 -6.02 -11.17
CA PHE A 476 -5.61 -6.99 -10.56
C PHE A 476 -4.99 -8.38 -10.58
N ILE A 477 -4.98 -9.03 -9.41
CA ILE A 477 -4.65 -10.43 -9.25
C ILE A 477 -5.65 -11.23 -10.08
N GLU A 478 -5.13 -12.12 -10.91
CA GLU A 478 -5.95 -13.01 -11.72
C GLU A 478 -6.89 -13.84 -10.84
N ASN A 479 -8.17 -13.86 -11.23
CA ASN A 479 -9.26 -14.57 -10.55
C ASN A 479 -9.46 -14.12 -9.09
N ALA A 480 -9.27 -12.84 -8.80
CA ALA A 480 -9.50 -12.26 -7.49
C ALA A 480 -10.74 -11.36 -7.43
N ILE A 481 -11.23 -11.17 -6.21
CA ILE A 481 -12.17 -10.09 -5.83
C ILE A 481 -11.56 -9.34 -4.66
N TYR A 482 -11.59 -8.02 -4.76
CA TYR A 482 -11.05 -7.09 -3.79
C TYR A 482 -12.15 -6.57 -2.88
N PHE A 483 -11.88 -6.64 -1.58
CA PHE A 483 -12.78 -6.23 -0.51
C PHE A 483 -12.15 -5.14 0.35
N PRO A 484 -12.92 -4.25 0.97
CA PRO A 484 -12.39 -3.30 1.96
C PRO A 484 -11.79 -4.05 3.15
N LYS A 485 -10.71 -3.56 3.76
CA LYS A 485 -10.12 -4.16 4.98
C LYS A 485 -11.03 -4.12 6.22
N CYS A 486 -12.15 -3.41 6.15
CA CYS A 486 -13.11 -3.26 7.23
C CYS A 486 -14.38 -4.10 6.98
N TYR A 487 -15.20 -4.23 8.02
CA TYR A 487 -16.49 -4.95 7.97
C TYR A 487 -16.41 -6.44 7.59
N HIS A 488 -15.32 -7.12 7.94
CA HIS A 488 -15.16 -8.54 7.64
C HIS A 488 -15.89 -9.48 8.62
N SER A 489 -16.49 -8.98 9.71
CA SER A 489 -17.27 -9.75 10.71
C SER A 489 -16.88 -11.25 10.79
N LYS A 490 -17.82 -12.16 10.52
CA LYS A 490 -17.64 -13.63 10.49
C LYS A 490 -17.18 -14.20 9.16
N GLY A 491 -16.98 -13.37 8.14
CA GLY A 491 -16.62 -13.82 6.80
C GLY A 491 -15.86 -12.75 6.04
N ILE A 492 -16.46 -12.28 4.95
CA ILE A 492 -15.91 -11.20 4.12
C ILE A 492 -16.96 -10.11 3.87
N ASN A 493 -16.48 -8.91 3.55
CA ASN A 493 -17.31 -7.72 3.38
C ASN A 493 -18.37 -7.93 2.28
N ASP A 494 -19.62 -7.59 2.59
CA ASP A 494 -20.76 -7.70 1.67
C ASP A 494 -21.32 -6.33 1.26
N GLN A 495 -20.57 -5.24 1.45
CA GLN A 495 -20.96 -3.85 1.21
C GLN A 495 -20.25 -3.20 0.02
N PHE A 496 -19.03 -3.64 -0.29
CA PHE A 496 -18.28 -3.26 -1.48
C PHE A 496 -17.47 -4.45 -2.00
N ALA A 497 -17.37 -4.58 -3.32
CA ALA A 497 -16.48 -5.53 -3.97
C ALA A 497 -16.09 -5.04 -5.37
N ILE A 498 -14.87 -5.33 -5.81
CA ILE A 498 -14.43 -5.10 -7.18
C ILE A 498 -13.63 -6.30 -7.70
N GLY A 499 -13.89 -6.71 -8.93
CA GLY A 499 -13.17 -7.81 -9.58
C GLY A 499 -13.47 -7.87 -11.07
N ASN A 500 -12.81 -8.79 -11.77
CA ASN A 500 -13.11 -9.03 -13.18
C ASN A 500 -14.50 -9.68 -13.35
N ILE A 501 -15.04 -9.62 -14.57
CA ILE A 501 -16.39 -10.09 -14.86
C ILE A 501 -16.63 -11.57 -14.49
N LYS A 502 -15.62 -12.43 -14.67
CA LYS A 502 -15.70 -13.87 -14.41
C LYS A 502 -15.80 -14.19 -12.92
N SER A 503 -14.95 -13.56 -12.10
CA SER A 503 -15.01 -13.69 -10.65
C SER A 503 -16.31 -13.10 -10.11
N MET A 504 -16.70 -11.93 -10.62
CA MET A 504 -17.88 -11.22 -10.14
C MET A 504 -19.19 -11.95 -10.50
N ASP A 505 -19.27 -12.66 -11.63
CA ASP A 505 -20.44 -13.52 -11.94
C ASP A 505 -20.76 -14.50 -10.81
N ARG A 506 -19.73 -15.15 -10.23
CA ARG A 506 -19.91 -16.07 -9.10
C ARG A 506 -20.28 -15.34 -7.82
N TYR A 507 -19.70 -14.17 -7.56
CA TYR A 507 -20.07 -13.32 -6.45
C TYR A 507 -21.55 -12.93 -6.50
N PHE A 508 -22.02 -12.48 -7.67
CA PHE A 508 -23.40 -12.03 -7.86
C PHE A 508 -24.41 -13.18 -7.79
N LYS A 509 -24.02 -14.40 -8.15
CA LYS A 509 -24.83 -15.62 -8.00
C LYS A 509 -24.84 -16.22 -6.58
N THR A 510 -24.47 -15.43 -5.56
CA THR A 510 -24.54 -15.90 -4.16
C THR A 510 -25.98 -16.21 -3.73
N PHE A 511 -27.00 -15.55 -4.27
CA PHE A 511 -28.39 -15.89 -3.96
C PHE A 511 -28.77 -17.29 -4.49
N ASP A 512 -28.43 -17.62 -5.73
CA ASP A 512 -28.61 -18.98 -6.25
C ASP A 512 -27.81 -20.03 -5.47
N TYR A 513 -26.57 -19.70 -5.08
CA TYR A 513 -25.77 -20.55 -4.20
C TYR A 513 -26.48 -20.81 -2.86
N ILE A 514 -27.11 -19.79 -2.27
CA ILE A 514 -27.94 -19.95 -1.07
C ILE A 514 -29.11 -20.88 -1.35
N LYS A 515 -29.91 -20.65 -2.39
CA LYS A 515 -31.10 -21.47 -2.69
C LYS A 515 -30.75 -22.95 -2.81
N ASN A 516 -29.61 -23.25 -3.41
CA ASN A 516 -29.16 -24.64 -3.64
C ASN A 516 -28.55 -25.31 -2.39
N ASN A 517 -28.15 -24.54 -1.37
CA ASN A 517 -27.40 -25.05 -0.22
C ASN A 517 -27.97 -24.63 1.15
N ILE A 518 -29.11 -23.93 1.20
CA ILE A 518 -29.62 -23.23 2.38
C ILE A 518 -29.69 -24.08 3.64
N ASP A 519 -29.95 -25.38 3.49
CA ASP A 519 -30.11 -26.32 4.58
C ASP A 519 -28.78 -26.85 5.14
N LYS A 520 -27.66 -26.59 4.45
CA LYS A 520 -26.28 -26.94 4.83
C LYS A 520 -25.45 -25.73 5.24
N LEU A 521 -25.96 -24.52 5.01
CA LEU A 521 -25.23 -23.28 5.28
C LEU A 521 -25.41 -22.84 6.72
N PHE A 522 -24.31 -22.43 7.35
CA PHE A 522 -24.38 -21.56 8.51
C PHE A 522 -24.84 -20.17 8.04
N PHE A 523 -26.05 -19.77 8.44
CA PHE A 523 -26.70 -18.59 7.89
C PHE A 523 -26.16 -17.29 8.51
N ASN A 524 -25.09 -16.79 7.89
CA ASN A 524 -24.50 -15.49 8.11
C ASN A 524 -24.07 -14.95 6.73
N PRO A 525 -24.49 -13.73 6.33
CA PRO A 525 -24.29 -13.27 4.96
C PRO A 525 -22.80 -13.18 4.60
N GLU A 526 -21.96 -12.63 5.47
CA GLU A 526 -20.52 -12.51 5.23
C GLU A 526 -19.85 -13.89 5.10
N SER A 527 -20.23 -14.87 5.92
CA SER A 527 -19.70 -16.24 5.87
C SER A 527 -20.16 -17.00 4.63
N ILE A 528 -21.44 -16.88 4.25
CA ILE A 528 -22.00 -17.52 3.04
C ILE A 528 -21.29 -16.99 1.80
N LEU A 529 -21.16 -15.66 1.70
CA LEU A 529 -20.48 -15.02 0.59
C LEU A 529 -19.03 -15.52 0.48
N LEU A 530 -18.31 -15.54 1.61
CA LEU A 530 -16.94 -16.03 1.64
C LEU A 530 -16.84 -17.50 1.21
N LYS A 531 -17.77 -18.34 1.66
CA LYS A 531 -17.81 -19.77 1.29
C LYS A 531 -18.01 -19.95 -0.21
N ASN A 532 -18.97 -19.23 -0.81
CA ASN A 532 -19.22 -19.25 -2.26
C ASN A 532 -17.95 -18.87 -3.06
N ILE A 533 -17.25 -17.81 -2.64
CA ILE A 533 -16.01 -17.35 -3.26
C ILE A 533 -14.92 -18.44 -3.19
N LEU A 534 -14.69 -19.01 -2.00
CA LEU A 534 -13.62 -19.99 -1.78
C LEU A 534 -13.88 -21.35 -2.45
N GLU A 535 -15.14 -21.78 -2.56
CA GLU A 535 -15.54 -23.01 -3.25
C GLU A 535 -15.41 -22.88 -4.78
N ASN A 536 -15.60 -21.67 -5.32
CA ASN A 536 -15.35 -21.36 -6.74
C ASN A 536 -13.89 -21.01 -7.04
N ALA A 537 -12.97 -21.27 -6.11
CA ALA A 537 -11.53 -20.99 -6.24
C ALA A 537 -11.19 -19.52 -6.58
N ILE A 538 -12.05 -18.58 -6.19
CA ILE A 538 -11.80 -17.15 -6.35
C ILE A 538 -10.96 -16.66 -5.18
N LYS A 539 -9.95 -15.84 -5.48
CA LYS A 539 -9.01 -15.31 -4.48
C LYS A 539 -9.60 -14.06 -3.80
N PRO A 540 -9.90 -14.08 -2.50
CA PRO A 540 -10.20 -12.85 -1.78
C PRO A 540 -8.92 -12.05 -1.57
N ALA A 541 -8.90 -10.82 -2.04
CA ALA A 541 -7.89 -9.81 -1.75
C ALA A 541 -8.52 -8.64 -1.01
N VAL A 542 -7.72 -7.82 -0.32
CA VAL A 542 -8.24 -6.64 0.39
C VAL A 542 -7.60 -5.34 -0.09
N ILE A 543 -8.33 -4.23 0.04
CA ILE A 543 -7.91 -2.88 -0.32
C ILE A 543 -8.11 -1.91 0.85
N ASP A 544 -7.27 -0.88 0.89
CA ASP A 544 -7.47 0.28 1.75
C ASP A 544 -8.62 1.13 1.20
N PHE A 545 -9.82 0.83 1.69
CA PHE A 545 -11.05 1.54 1.40
C PHE A 545 -11.81 1.85 2.69
N PRO A 546 -11.41 2.91 3.41
CA PRO A 546 -12.17 3.37 4.58
C PRO A 546 -13.54 3.93 4.16
N TYR A 547 -14.59 3.59 4.90
CA TYR A 547 -15.90 4.18 4.67
C TYR A 547 -16.80 4.10 5.89
N ALA A 548 -17.72 5.06 5.99
CA ALA A 548 -18.82 5.03 6.94
C ALA A 548 -20.02 4.28 6.37
N LEU A 549 -20.68 3.46 7.20
CA LEU A 549 -22.05 3.02 6.96
C LEU A 549 -23.04 3.98 7.63
N MET A 550 -23.63 4.89 6.86
CA MET A 550 -24.54 5.93 7.38
C MET A 550 -25.99 5.41 7.48
N ARG A 551 -26.23 4.44 8.37
CA ARG A 551 -27.57 3.86 8.58
C ARG A 551 -28.39 4.69 9.55
N HIS A 552 -29.56 5.16 9.12
CA HIS A 552 -30.55 5.84 9.98
C HIS A 552 -30.06 7.14 10.64
N LEU A 553 -29.01 7.76 10.11
CA LEU A 553 -28.47 9.02 10.62
C LEU A 553 -28.89 10.18 9.70
N PRO A 554 -29.27 11.34 10.25
CA PRO A 554 -29.41 12.56 9.46
C PRO A 554 -28.03 12.94 8.93
N PHE A 555 -27.83 12.79 7.62
CA PHE A 555 -26.51 12.99 7.03
C PHE A 555 -26.01 14.42 7.21
N ARG A 556 -24.78 14.54 7.68
CA ARG A 556 -23.96 15.73 7.63
C ARG A 556 -22.56 15.32 7.20
N ILE A 557 -21.98 16.02 6.22
CA ILE A 557 -20.65 15.66 5.66
C ILE A 557 -19.59 15.54 6.77
N HIS A 558 -19.60 16.45 7.75
CA HIS A 558 -18.65 16.44 8.88
C HIS A 558 -18.86 15.29 9.87
N GLU A 559 -19.97 14.55 9.78
CA GLU A 559 -20.19 13.36 10.61
C GLU A 559 -19.55 12.10 10.04
N ILE A 560 -19.16 12.07 8.75
CA ILE A 560 -18.56 10.87 8.14
C ILE A 560 -17.35 10.40 8.95
N SER A 561 -16.40 11.31 9.23
CA SER A 561 -15.19 10.98 10.01
C SER A 561 -15.51 10.53 11.43
N ARG A 562 -16.53 11.13 12.07
CA ARG A 562 -17.00 10.71 13.40
C ARG A 562 -17.59 9.30 13.35
N VAL A 563 -18.46 9.02 12.39
CA VAL A 563 -19.11 7.71 12.23
C VAL A 563 -18.08 6.64 11.88
N MET A 564 -17.10 6.95 11.03
CA MET A 564 -15.95 6.05 10.79
C MET A 564 -15.20 5.76 12.07
N HIS A 565 -14.87 6.79 12.87
CA HIS A 565 -14.20 6.60 14.17
C HIS A 565 -15.02 5.72 15.13
N ASP A 566 -16.32 5.98 15.24
CA ASP A 566 -17.23 5.19 16.08
C ASP A 566 -17.28 3.72 15.59
N GLN A 567 -17.29 3.50 14.28
CA GLN A 567 -17.30 2.17 13.66
C GLN A 567 -15.96 1.44 13.81
N GLU A 568 -14.82 2.13 13.83
CA GLU A 568 -13.52 1.51 14.10
C GLU A 568 -13.41 0.93 15.51
N ASN A 569 -14.18 1.49 16.47
CA ASN A 569 -14.26 0.99 17.84
C ASN A 569 -15.22 -0.21 18.00
N VAL A 570 -15.86 -0.65 16.93
CA VAL A 570 -16.82 -1.75 16.95
C VAL A 570 -16.24 -2.97 16.22
N TRP A 571 -16.19 -4.11 16.89
CA TRP A 571 -15.45 -5.29 16.45
C TRP A 571 -15.82 -5.80 15.04
N TRP A 572 -17.09 -5.66 14.63
CA TRP A 572 -17.56 -6.17 13.33
C TRP A 572 -17.29 -5.21 12.17
N SER A 573 -16.95 -3.94 12.45
CA SER A 573 -16.66 -2.90 11.46
C SER A 573 -15.21 -2.46 11.44
N ARG A 574 -14.45 -2.75 12.50
CA ARG A 574 -13.02 -2.44 12.62
C ARG A 574 -12.22 -2.87 11.39
N THR A 575 -11.27 -2.02 11.01
CA THR A 575 -10.27 -2.32 9.98
C THR A 575 -9.32 -3.43 10.45
N ASP A 576 -9.28 -4.53 9.71
CA ASP A 576 -8.35 -5.62 9.95
C ASP A 576 -6.94 -5.25 9.46
N SER A 577 -5.93 -5.64 10.23
CA SER A 577 -4.52 -5.47 9.87
C SER A 577 -4.08 -6.56 8.89
N LEU A 578 -4.64 -6.55 7.68
CA LEU A 578 -4.34 -7.51 6.60
C LEU A 578 -3.48 -6.86 5.50
N PRO A 579 -2.58 -7.62 4.86
CA PRO A 579 -1.82 -7.12 3.71
C PRO A 579 -2.78 -6.79 2.57
N ALA A 580 -2.72 -5.55 2.08
CA ALA A 580 -3.51 -5.15 0.91
C ALA A 580 -2.98 -5.84 -0.35
N LEU A 581 -3.86 -6.05 -1.34
CA LEU A 581 -3.48 -6.47 -2.69
C LEU A 581 -2.69 -7.79 -2.72
N THR A 582 -3.05 -8.72 -1.83
CA THR A 582 -2.48 -10.07 -1.78
C THR A 582 -3.59 -11.12 -1.71
N ASP A 583 -3.29 -12.34 -2.15
CA ASP A 583 -4.22 -13.47 -2.04
C ASP A 583 -4.34 -13.93 -0.58
N LEU A 584 -5.53 -13.75 0.00
CA LEU A 584 -5.87 -14.13 1.37
C LEU A 584 -6.72 -15.40 1.43
N SER A 585 -6.77 -16.20 0.36
CA SER A 585 -7.56 -17.44 0.29
C SER A 585 -7.33 -18.34 1.50
N GLN A 586 -6.06 -18.60 1.85
CA GLN A 586 -5.73 -19.50 2.95
C GLN A 586 -6.11 -18.90 4.31
N PHE A 587 -5.92 -17.60 4.51
CA PHE A 587 -6.35 -16.88 5.71
C PHE A 587 -7.86 -17.00 5.92
N PHE A 588 -8.63 -16.72 4.87
CA PHE A 588 -10.08 -16.78 4.94
C PHE A 588 -10.63 -18.21 5.01
N ARG A 589 -9.95 -19.22 4.44
CA ARG A 589 -10.29 -20.65 4.65
C ARG A 589 -10.14 -21.03 6.12
N ASP A 590 -9.06 -20.62 6.76
CA ASP A 590 -8.83 -20.89 8.19
C ASP A 590 -9.86 -20.15 9.05
N LYS A 591 -10.18 -18.89 8.72
CA LYS A 591 -11.24 -18.09 9.36
C LYS A 591 -12.61 -18.77 9.26
N LEU A 592 -13.02 -19.15 8.04
CA LEU A 592 -14.31 -19.78 7.77
C LEU A 592 -14.44 -21.11 8.51
N ARG A 593 -13.42 -21.95 8.46
CA ARG A 593 -13.43 -23.26 9.14
C ARG A 593 -13.46 -23.12 10.67
N SER A 594 -12.69 -22.18 11.22
CA SER A 594 -12.74 -21.86 12.66
C SER A 594 -14.13 -21.44 13.10
N MET A 595 -14.80 -20.62 12.29
CA MET A 595 -16.16 -20.18 12.52
C MET A 595 -17.16 -21.35 12.43
N GLU A 596 -17.15 -22.14 11.35
CA GLU A 596 -18.07 -23.29 11.19
C GLU A 596 -17.91 -24.32 12.31
N ASP A 597 -16.68 -24.68 12.67
CA ASP A 597 -16.42 -25.66 13.73
C ASP A 597 -16.80 -25.14 15.12
N SER A 598 -16.65 -23.83 15.37
CA SER A 598 -17.13 -23.22 16.62
C SER A 598 -18.66 -23.24 16.69
N MET A 599 -19.33 -22.85 15.60
CA MET A 599 -20.79 -22.76 15.54
C MET A 599 -21.49 -24.12 15.59
N THR A 600 -20.81 -25.18 15.13
CA THR A 600 -21.30 -26.57 15.20
C THR A 600 -20.96 -27.28 16.51
N GLY A 601 -20.28 -26.60 17.45
CA GLY A 601 -19.86 -27.17 18.73
C GLY A 601 -18.73 -28.20 18.61
N LEU A 602 -18.03 -28.25 17.47
CA LEU A 602 -16.84 -29.09 17.30
C LEU A 602 -15.63 -28.54 18.05
N ILE A 603 -15.59 -27.23 18.27
CA ILE A 603 -14.65 -26.55 19.17
C ILE A 603 -15.40 -26.12 20.44
N PRO A 604 -15.01 -26.61 21.62
CA PRO A 604 -15.51 -26.11 22.90
C PRO A 604 -15.24 -24.61 23.07
N ASP A 605 -16.08 -23.91 23.83
CA ASP A 605 -15.91 -22.48 24.09
C ASP A 605 -14.60 -22.14 24.78
N VAL A 606 -14.12 -23.07 25.61
CA VAL A 606 -12.84 -22.99 26.30
C VAL A 606 -12.05 -24.26 26.09
N LEU A 607 -10.80 -24.13 25.66
CA LEU A 607 -9.85 -25.24 25.58
C LEU A 607 -8.63 -24.95 26.45
N PHE A 608 -8.18 -25.95 27.20
CA PHE A 608 -6.97 -25.89 28.01
C PHE A 608 -5.94 -26.92 27.53
N PHE A 609 -4.69 -26.48 27.33
CA PHE A 609 -3.59 -27.37 26.98
C PHE A 609 -2.35 -27.09 27.83
N PRO A 610 -1.63 -28.14 28.28
CA PRO A 610 -0.36 -27.96 28.94
C PRO A 610 0.72 -27.56 27.93
N PHE A 611 1.44 -26.49 28.21
CA PHE A 611 2.61 -26.03 27.47
C PHE A 611 3.81 -25.82 28.38
N LYS A 612 5.00 -25.81 27.78
CA LYS A 612 6.19 -25.22 28.38
C LYS A 612 6.25 -23.76 27.94
N VAL A 613 6.64 -22.83 28.81
CA VAL A 613 7.05 -21.49 28.36
C VAL A 613 8.54 -21.58 28.09
N ALA A 614 9.02 -21.01 26.97
CA ALA A 614 10.45 -21.04 26.61
C ALA A 614 11.36 -20.44 27.70
N GLU A 615 10.77 -19.61 28.55
CA GLU A 615 11.41 -18.81 29.60
C GLU A 615 11.19 -19.37 31.02
N TYR A 616 10.33 -20.39 31.21
CA TYR A 616 10.13 -21.03 32.52
C TYR A 616 10.54 -22.52 32.49
N PRO A 617 11.64 -22.89 33.17
CA PRO A 617 12.05 -24.29 33.28
C PRO A 617 11.22 -25.09 34.30
N ARG A 618 10.44 -24.41 35.16
CA ARG A 618 9.65 -25.03 36.24
C ARG A 618 8.28 -24.37 36.34
N GLY A 619 7.30 -24.92 35.65
CA GLY A 619 5.91 -24.49 35.75
C GLY A 619 5.03 -25.23 34.75
N HIS A 620 3.83 -25.62 35.20
CA HIS A 620 2.76 -25.99 34.30
C HIS A 620 2.18 -24.69 33.74
N VAL A 621 2.24 -24.52 32.43
CA VAL A 621 1.58 -23.40 31.76
C VAL A 621 0.39 -23.95 31.03
N TRP A 622 -0.72 -23.25 31.15
CA TRP A 622 -1.98 -23.65 30.54
C TRP A 622 -2.40 -22.60 29.55
N VAL A 623 -2.54 -23.02 28.31
CA VAL A 623 -3.04 -22.15 27.26
C VAL A 623 -4.55 -22.27 27.26
N GLU A 624 -5.23 -21.19 27.64
CA GLU A 624 -6.65 -21.00 27.44
C GLU A 624 -6.88 -20.44 26.04
N VAL A 625 -7.78 -21.10 25.33
CA VAL A 625 -8.38 -20.57 24.12
C VAL A 625 -9.80 -20.21 24.46
N LYS A 626 -10.17 -18.94 24.29
CA LYS A 626 -11.55 -18.49 24.48
C LYS A 626 -12.20 -18.18 23.15
N ASN A 627 -13.38 -18.76 22.96
CA ASN A 627 -14.33 -18.35 21.94
C ASN A 627 -15.06 -17.11 22.42
N ASP A 628 -14.66 -15.94 21.92
CA ASP A 628 -15.46 -14.73 22.16
C ASP A 628 -16.69 -14.80 21.26
N ASP A 629 -17.88 -14.74 21.87
CA ASP A 629 -19.18 -14.78 21.19
C ASP A 629 -19.12 -13.93 19.91
N ASN A 630 -19.32 -14.61 18.77
CA ASN A 630 -19.36 -14.04 17.42
C ASN A 630 -18.03 -13.67 16.72
N ASN A 631 -16.87 -13.81 17.36
CA ASN A 631 -15.57 -13.59 16.70
C ASN A 631 -14.94 -14.92 16.19
N PRO A 632 -14.64 -15.04 14.88
CA PRO A 632 -13.95 -16.22 14.36
C PRO A 632 -12.50 -16.35 14.84
N SER A 633 -11.84 -15.23 15.19
CA SER A 633 -10.53 -15.21 15.82
C SER A 633 -10.65 -15.51 17.31
N LYS A 634 -9.77 -16.35 17.83
CA LYS A 634 -9.78 -16.79 19.23
C LYS A 634 -8.73 -16.03 20.04
N ALA A 635 -9.14 -15.57 21.22
CA ALA A 635 -8.20 -15.07 22.20
C ALA A 635 -7.40 -16.25 22.77
N ILE A 636 -6.07 -16.15 22.72
CA ILE A 636 -5.17 -17.10 23.37
C ILE A 636 -4.49 -16.40 24.55
N ALA A 637 -4.71 -16.94 25.74
CA ALA A 637 -4.09 -16.54 26.98
C ALA A 637 -3.28 -17.72 27.56
N ALA A 638 -2.10 -17.44 28.09
CA ALA A 638 -1.32 -18.41 28.84
C ALA A 638 -1.39 -18.06 30.33
N TYR A 639 -1.86 -19.02 31.12
CA TYR A 639 -1.88 -18.95 32.57
C TYR A 639 -0.68 -19.67 33.15
N PHE A 640 -0.08 -19.08 34.18
CA PHE A 640 1.07 -19.65 34.86
C PHE A 640 1.13 -19.16 36.30
N ILE A 641 1.75 -19.96 37.17
CA ILE A 641 1.97 -19.60 38.57
C ILE A 641 3.41 -19.12 38.73
N SER A 642 3.58 -17.92 39.28
CA SER A 642 4.89 -17.34 39.61
C SER A 642 4.86 -16.82 41.03
N LYS A 643 5.78 -17.28 41.88
CA LYS A 643 5.86 -16.92 43.31
C LYS A 643 4.53 -17.13 44.06
N GLN A 644 3.85 -18.25 43.81
CA GLN A 644 2.54 -18.59 44.39
C GLN A 644 1.38 -17.68 43.95
N GLU A 645 1.57 -16.80 42.96
CA GLU A 645 0.51 -15.99 42.39
C GLU A 645 0.17 -16.44 40.97
N PRO A 646 -1.11 -16.44 40.57
CA PRO A 646 -1.52 -16.71 39.21
C PRO A 646 -1.29 -15.47 38.33
N HIS A 647 -0.79 -15.70 37.12
CA HIS A 647 -0.55 -14.68 36.10
C HIS A 647 -1.20 -15.12 34.80
N VAL A 648 -1.61 -14.15 33.99
CA VAL A 648 -2.12 -14.36 32.63
C VAL A 648 -1.42 -13.41 31.67
N SER A 649 -1.20 -13.87 30.44
CA SER A 649 -0.71 -13.01 29.38
C SER A 649 -1.14 -13.54 28.02
N HIS A 650 -1.37 -12.65 27.05
CA HIS A 650 -1.55 -13.06 25.68
C HIS A 650 -0.29 -13.73 25.13
N CYS A 651 -0.45 -14.81 24.38
CA CYS A 651 0.69 -15.55 23.84
C CYS A 651 0.50 -16.04 22.40
N VAL A 652 1.62 -16.41 21.77
CA VAL A 652 1.69 -17.17 20.52
C VAL A 652 2.23 -18.55 20.84
N ILE A 653 1.72 -19.56 20.13
CA ILE A 653 2.13 -20.95 20.32
C ILE A 653 3.19 -21.27 19.27
N ASN A 654 4.44 -21.42 19.71
CA ASN A 654 5.54 -21.91 18.89
C ASN A 654 5.60 -23.45 18.94
N GLU A 655 6.63 -24.06 18.35
CA GLU A 655 6.71 -25.54 18.23
C GLU A 655 6.55 -26.27 19.55
N ASN A 656 7.34 -25.89 20.56
CA ASN A 656 7.37 -26.57 21.86
C ASN A 656 7.25 -25.60 23.03
N TYR A 657 6.98 -24.32 22.75
CA TYR A 657 6.85 -23.30 23.77
C TYR A 657 5.80 -22.23 23.44
N VAL A 658 5.35 -21.50 24.45
CA VAL A 658 4.59 -20.25 24.26
C VAL A 658 5.49 -19.03 24.40
N GLU A 659 5.24 -18.03 23.57
CA GLU A 659 5.89 -16.72 23.57
C GLU A 659 4.87 -15.66 23.97
N PHE A 660 5.17 -14.88 25.00
CA PHE A 660 4.29 -13.81 25.44
C PHE A 660 4.42 -12.62 24.49
N ILE A 661 3.28 -12.04 24.14
CA ILE A 661 3.25 -10.90 23.22
C ILE A 661 2.53 -9.72 23.86
N ARG A 662 2.94 -8.52 23.45
CA ARG A 662 2.30 -7.27 23.87
C ARG A 662 1.19 -6.84 22.91
N ASP A 663 1.26 -7.27 21.65
CA ASP A 663 0.43 -6.75 20.57
C ASP A 663 -0.77 -7.66 20.24
N PHE A 664 -1.90 -7.02 19.90
CA PHE A 664 -3.15 -7.66 19.52
C PHE A 664 -3.26 -7.93 18.01
N GLN A 665 -2.25 -7.57 17.22
CA GLN A 665 -2.21 -7.78 15.76
C GLN A 665 -1.98 -9.26 15.37
N LYS A 666 -2.74 -10.18 15.96
CA LYS A 666 -2.76 -11.60 15.59
C LYS A 666 -4.17 -12.06 15.27
N HIS A 667 -4.28 -12.85 14.22
CA HIS A 667 -5.50 -13.62 13.96
C HIS A 667 -5.19 -15.08 14.27
N THR A 668 -5.91 -15.64 15.25
CA THR A 668 -5.77 -17.05 15.60
C THR A 668 -7.07 -17.76 15.29
N PHE A 669 -7.01 -18.73 14.40
CA PHE A 669 -8.14 -19.57 14.02
C PHE A 669 -7.93 -20.97 14.54
N ILE A 670 -9.00 -21.58 15.07
CA ILE A 670 -8.93 -22.92 15.65
C ILE A 670 -10.07 -23.76 15.09
N PHE A 671 -9.70 -24.91 14.53
CA PHE A 671 -10.63 -25.84 13.89
C PHE A 671 -10.17 -27.28 14.09
N LYS A 672 -11.09 -28.23 13.95
CA LYS A 672 -10.85 -29.66 14.14
C LYS A 672 -10.48 -30.30 12.81
N GLU A 673 -9.39 -31.06 12.79
CA GLU A 673 -8.99 -31.90 11.67
C GLU A 673 -8.68 -33.31 12.18
N LYS A 674 -9.55 -34.26 11.84
CA LYS A 674 -9.48 -35.64 12.35
C LYS A 674 -9.49 -35.64 13.89
N ASN A 675 -8.44 -36.19 14.52
CA ASN A 675 -8.29 -36.28 15.98
C ASN A 675 -7.42 -35.17 16.58
N CYS A 676 -7.26 -34.05 15.86
CA CYS A 676 -6.47 -32.91 16.30
C CYS A 676 -7.25 -31.60 16.22
N PHE A 677 -6.96 -30.68 17.14
CA PHE A 677 -7.22 -29.27 16.98
C PHE A 677 -6.05 -28.62 16.21
N ILE A 678 -6.38 -27.81 15.21
CA ILE A 678 -5.43 -27.06 14.41
C ILE A 678 -5.48 -25.62 14.85
N PHE A 679 -4.33 -25.08 15.22
CA PHE A 679 -4.15 -23.67 15.56
C PHE A 679 -3.47 -23.01 14.39
N SER A 680 -4.16 -22.10 13.72
CA SER A 680 -3.65 -21.34 12.58
C SER A 680 -3.42 -19.89 13.02
N GLN A 681 -2.16 -19.51 13.19
CA GLN A 681 -1.78 -18.20 13.74
C GLN A 681 -1.17 -17.33 12.64
N TRP A 682 -1.91 -16.30 12.23
CA TRP A 682 -1.50 -15.35 11.21
C TRP A 682 -0.93 -14.07 11.83
N ARG A 683 0.24 -13.66 11.34
CA ARG A 683 0.94 -12.44 11.78
C ARG A 683 1.92 -11.93 10.73
N PHE A 684 2.29 -10.65 10.83
CA PHE A 684 3.43 -10.12 10.09
C PHE A 684 4.76 -10.55 10.73
N VAL A 685 5.69 -11.02 9.90
CA VAL A 685 7.09 -11.24 10.23
C VAL A 685 7.91 -10.41 9.25
N GLY A 686 8.38 -9.24 9.69
CA GLY A 686 8.82 -8.19 8.77
C GLY A 686 7.66 -7.74 7.88
N ASN A 687 7.88 -7.71 6.56
CA ASN A 687 6.84 -7.34 5.59
C ASN A 687 6.03 -8.55 5.07
N SER A 688 6.29 -9.76 5.58
CA SER A 688 5.60 -10.98 5.14
C SER A 688 4.46 -11.33 6.07
N PHE A 689 3.27 -11.57 5.52
CA PHE A 689 2.12 -12.06 6.27
C PHE A 689 2.12 -13.58 6.26
N CYS A 690 2.45 -14.19 7.40
CA CYS A 690 2.77 -15.61 7.50
C CYS A 690 1.77 -16.34 8.40
N ASN A 691 1.52 -17.62 8.10
CA ASN A 691 0.75 -18.52 8.94
C ASN A 691 1.67 -19.51 9.67
N VAL A 692 1.54 -19.59 10.99
CA VAL A 692 2.10 -20.67 11.81
C VAL A 692 0.98 -21.63 12.18
N ARG A 693 0.99 -22.82 11.57
CA ARG A 693 0.02 -23.90 11.87
C ARG A 693 0.59 -24.89 12.88
N LYS A 694 -0.18 -25.20 13.92
CA LYS A 694 0.15 -26.21 14.95
C LYS A 694 -0.99 -27.21 15.12
N LYS A 695 -0.63 -28.47 15.36
CA LYS A 695 -1.59 -29.57 15.54
C LYS A 695 -1.52 -30.08 16.98
N PHE A 696 -2.66 -30.15 17.66
CA PHE A 696 -2.79 -30.65 19.01
C PHE A 696 -3.73 -31.84 19.04
N PRO A 697 -3.25 -33.05 19.41
CA PRO A 697 -4.14 -34.19 19.62
C PRO A 697 -5.23 -33.84 20.64
N ILE A 698 -6.48 -34.21 20.35
CA ILE A 698 -7.61 -33.98 21.26
C ILE A 698 -7.36 -34.64 22.62
N SER A 699 -6.60 -35.74 22.65
CA SER A 699 -6.19 -36.43 23.89
C SER A 699 -5.28 -35.60 24.81
N ARG A 700 -4.70 -34.50 24.33
CA ARG A 700 -3.87 -33.58 25.15
C ARG A 700 -4.65 -32.41 25.73
N VAL A 701 -5.93 -32.26 25.38
CA VAL A 701 -6.81 -31.22 25.92
C VAL A 701 -7.17 -31.63 27.34
N LEU A 702 -7.05 -30.71 28.28
CA LEU A 702 -7.52 -30.94 29.65
C LEU A 702 -9.04 -30.86 29.66
N LYS A 703 -9.67 -31.80 30.36
CA LYS A 703 -11.14 -31.82 30.54
C LYS A 703 -11.61 -30.70 31.48
N ASP A 704 -10.79 -30.40 32.48
CA ASP A 704 -11.10 -29.46 33.53
C ASP A 704 -10.13 -28.27 33.52
N ASN A 705 -10.61 -27.16 34.04
CA ASN A 705 -9.82 -25.96 34.22
C ASN A 705 -8.69 -26.22 35.23
N PRO A 706 -7.42 -25.99 34.86
CA PRO A 706 -6.29 -26.22 35.75
C PRO A 706 -6.18 -25.22 36.90
N LEU A 707 -6.92 -24.11 36.86
CA LEU A 707 -6.99 -23.09 37.91
C LEU A 707 -8.42 -22.89 38.39
N SER A 708 -8.58 -22.44 39.65
CA SER A 708 -9.90 -22.00 40.13
C SER A 708 -10.32 -20.71 39.41
N LEU A 709 -11.63 -20.49 39.27
CA LEU A 709 -12.18 -19.27 38.69
C LEU A 709 -11.64 -18.01 39.39
N ASP A 710 -11.53 -18.04 40.72
CA ASP A 710 -10.95 -16.94 41.50
C ASP A 710 -9.49 -16.67 41.14
N SER A 711 -8.71 -17.71 40.90
CA SER A 711 -7.30 -17.58 40.50
C SER A 711 -7.17 -16.95 39.12
N MET A 712 -8.05 -17.30 38.18
CA MET A 712 -8.08 -16.69 36.85
C MET A 712 -8.56 -15.25 36.87
N ALA A 713 -9.61 -14.96 37.64
CA ALA A 713 -10.11 -13.60 37.82
C ALA A 713 -9.02 -12.71 38.42
N LYS A 714 -8.30 -13.20 39.44
CA LYS A 714 -7.14 -12.52 40.01
C LYS A 714 -6.03 -12.30 38.98
N ALA A 715 -5.74 -13.30 38.15
CA ALA A 715 -4.72 -13.17 37.11
C ALA A 715 -5.06 -12.07 36.09
N TRP A 716 -6.32 -12.02 35.62
CA TRP A 716 -6.79 -10.95 34.72
C TRP A 716 -6.77 -9.59 35.38
N GLN A 717 -7.21 -9.48 36.64
CA GLN A 717 -7.15 -8.21 37.38
C GLN A 717 -5.71 -7.67 37.47
N ILE A 718 -4.73 -8.56 37.73
CA ILE A 718 -3.31 -8.19 37.71
C ILE A 718 -2.90 -7.72 36.32
N TYR A 719 -3.28 -8.46 35.27
CA TYR A 719 -2.94 -8.11 33.89
C TYR A 719 -3.54 -6.76 33.46
N ASP A 720 -4.81 -6.51 33.76
CA ASP A 720 -5.51 -5.28 33.39
C ASP A 720 -4.91 -4.07 34.11
N GLN A 721 -4.60 -4.19 35.40
CA GLN A 721 -3.90 -3.14 36.14
C GLN A 721 -2.53 -2.84 35.51
N MET A 722 -1.78 -3.89 35.11
CA MET A 722 -0.50 -3.71 34.45
C MET A 722 -0.62 -3.00 33.10
N GLN A 723 -1.69 -3.24 32.34
CA GLN A 723 -1.95 -2.55 31.08
C GLN A 723 -2.37 -1.10 31.30
N GLU A 724 -3.19 -0.82 32.31
CA GLU A 724 -3.58 0.53 32.69
C GLU A 724 -2.37 1.36 33.15
N ASP A 725 -1.51 0.78 33.99
CA ASP A 725 -0.27 1.40 34.43
C ASP A 725 0.66 1.73 33.24
N GLU A 726 0.84 0.79 32.29
CA GLU A 726 1.64 1.02 31.08
C GLU A 726 1.05 2.14 30.19
N ASN A 727 -0.28 2.17 30.02
CA ASN A 727 -0.98 3.23 29.28
C ASN A 727 -0.84 4.60 29.95
N ASN A 728 -0.71 4.64 31.27
CA ASN A 728 -0.41 5.85 32.04
C ASN A 728 1.09 6.20 32.06
N GLY A 729 1.92 5.50 31.28
CA GLY A 729 3.36 5.73 31.18
C GLY A 729 4.18 5.21 32.36
N ILE A 730 3.57 4.42 33.25
CA ILE A 730 4.25 3.78 34.37
C ILE A 730 5.02 2.56 33.84
N HIS A 731 6.31 2.50 34.13
CA HIS A 731 7.08 1.32 33.78
C HIS A 731 6.68 0.15 34.69
N VAL A 732 5.86 -0.75 34.15
CA VAL A 732 5.55 -2.03 34.79
C VAL A 732 6.62 -3.04 34.42
N SER A 733 7.26 -3.66 35.42
CA SER A 733 8.17 -4.79 35.17
C SER A 733 7.35 -6.08 35.14
N ARG A 734 7.16 -6.69 33.97
CA ARG A 734 6.42 -7.96 33.91
C ARG A 734 7.25 -9.07 34.57
N PRO A 735 6.65 -10.04 35.28
CA PRO A 735 7.40 -11.17 35.86
C PRO A 735 8.31 -11.85 34.84
N VAL A 736 7.82 -11.95 33.60
CA VAL A 736 8.51 -12.45 32.40
C VAL A 736 9.79 -11.66 32.07
N GLU A 737 9.74 -10.32 32.12
CA GLU A 737 10.88 -9.44 31.80
C GLU A 737 12.02 -9.57 32.82
N LYS A 738 11.70 -9.87 34.08
CA LYS A 738 12.71 -10.18 35.12
C LYS A 738 13.45 -11.49 34.85
N PHE A 739 12.89 -12.41 34.07
CA PHE A 739 13.56 -13.64 33.65
C PHE A 739 14.34 -13.45 32.33
N GLN A 740 13.82 -12.66 31.39
CA GLN A 740 14.59 -12.27 30.20
C GLN A 740 15.88 -11.55 30.59
N SER A 741 15.86 -10.60 31.53
CA SER A 741 17.10 -9.96 32.02
C SER A 741 18.11 -10.95 32.65
N LYS A 742 17.65 -12.08 33.20
CA LYS A 742 18.51 -13.18 33.69
C LYS A 742 18.99 -14.14 32.59
N LYS A 743 18.27 -14.30 31.48
CA LYS A 743 18.62 -15.18 30.35
C LYS A 743 19.43 -14.44 29.27
N ILE A 744 19.24 -13.13 29.14
CA ILE A 744 19.99 -12.30 28.20
C ILE A 744 21.47 -12.20 28.61
N SER A 745 21.79 -12.21 29.91
CA SER A 745 23.17 -12.36 30.40
C SER A 745 23.80 -13.73 30.05
N SER A 746 23.00 -14.72 29.63
CA SER A 746 23.47 -16.01 29.11
C SER A 746 23.47 -16.15 27.58
N ASN A 747 22.82 -15.23 26.84
CA ASN A 747 22.81 -15.23 25.37
C ASN A 747 24.00 -14.49 24.75
N ILE A 748 24.75 -13.74 25.54
CA ILE A 748 26.08 -13.26 25.15
C ILE A 748 27.03 -14.44 25.42
N ASP A 749 27.30 -15.23 24.39
CA ASP A 749 28.02 -16.51 24.45
C ASP A 749 29.52 -16.33 24.79
N VAL A 750 29.75 -15.96 26.04
CA VAL A 750 31.04 -15.56 26.61
C VAL A 750 31.34 -16.50 27.77
N GLU A 751 32.44 -17.25 27.67
CA GLU A 751 32.83 -18.24 28.68
C GLU A 751 33.52 -17.60 29.88
N SER A 752 34.18 -16.47 29.67
CA SER A 752 34.88 -15.69 30.69
C SER A 752 33.93 -15.18 31.76
N SER A 753 34.08 -15.73 32.96
CA SER A 753 33.40 -15.27 34.17
C SER A 753 33.65 -13.77 34.42
N THR A 754 34.86 -13.29 34.11
CA THR A 754 35.25 -11.88 34.25
C THR A 754 34.51 -10.97 33.28
N LEU A 755 34.30 -11.40 32.03
CA LEU A 755 33.55 -10.62 31.05
C LEU A 755 32.05 -10.63 31.34
N LYS A 756 31.49 -11.76 31.80
CA LYS A 756 30.09 -11.83 32.30
C LYS A 756 29.84 -10.86 33.44
N ILE A 757 30.74 -10.80 34.41
CA ILE A 757 30.65 -9.84 35.53
C ILE A 757 30.70 -8.41 35.00
N SER A 758 31.63 -8.13 34.08
CA SER A 758 31.78 -6.79 33.49
C SER A 758 30.53 -6.35 32.71
N LEU A 759 29.93 -7.25 31.92
CA LEU A 759 28.69 -7.01 31.19
C LEU A 759 27.50 -6.75 32.12
N PHE A 760 27.41 -7.49 33.23
CA PHE A 760 26.38 -7.30 34.25
C PHE A 760 26.48 -5.94 34.93
N PHE A 761 27.69 -5.48 35.28
CA PHE A 761 27.88 -4.14 35.83
C PHE A 761 27.57 -3.05 34.79
N LEU A 762 28.00 -3.26 33.54
CA LEU A 762 27.74 -2.31 32.47
C LEU A 762 26.24 -2.13 32.19
N ASP A 763 25.48 -3.22 32.20
CA ASP A 763 24.02 -3.23 32.04
C ASP A 763 23.31 -2.32 33.05
N LYS A 764 23.81 -2.29 34.30
CA LYS A 764 23.19 -1.50 35.39
C LYS A 764 23.45 0.00 35.31
N ILE A 765 24.53 0.42 34.67
CA ILE A 765 24.98 1.83 34.67
C ILE A 765 24.69 2.57 33.35
N ILE A 766 24.30 1.85 32.29
CA ILE A 766 23.91 2.47 31.01
C ILE A 766 22.40 2.78 30.98
N SER A 767 22.02 3.77 30.18
CA SER A 767 20.62 4.15 29.99
C SER A 767 19.81 3.03 29.34
N GLN A 768 18.48 3.02 29.55
CA GLN A 768 17.59 1.99 29.01
C GLN A 768 17.70 1.82 27.48
N ARG A 769 17.88 2.92 26.73
CA ARG A 769 18.10 2.89 25.28
C ARG A 769 19.39 2.14 24.91
N LEU A 770 20.47 2.42 25.62
CA LEU A 770 21.78 1.80 25.43
C LEU A 770 21.77 0.34 25.89
N ARG A 771 21.02 0.04 26.95
CA ARG A 771 20.75 -1.30 27.46
C ARG A 771 20.10 -2.19 26.40
N ASN A 772 19.00 -1.72 25.82
CA ASN A 772 18.32 -2.44 24.74
C ASN A 772 19.25 -2.69 23.54
N LYS A 773 20.12 -1.73 23.23
CA LYS A 773 21.12 -1.86 22.16
C LYS A 773 22.20 -2.90 22.49
N LEU A 774 22.73 -2.90 23.72
CA LEU A 774 23.68 -3.91 24.21
C LEU A 774 23.09 -5.32 24.10
N HIS A 775 21.81 -5.48 24.44
CA HIS A 775 21.13 -6.77 24.43
C HIS A 775 20.77 -7.26 23.04
N ASN A 776 20.27 -6.38 22.16
CA ASN A 776 19.83 -6.77 20.83
C ASN A 776 21.00 -6.95 19.86
N ASN A 777 22.07 -6.17 20.01
CA ASN A 777 23.25 -6.26 19.15
C ASN A 777 24.51 -5.80 19.92
N PRO A 778 25.11 -6.67 20.76
CA PRO A 778 26.24 -6.32 21.60
C PRO A 778 27.45 -5.87 20.80
N GLU A 779 27.68 -6.43 19.60
CA GLU A 779 28.75 -5.96 18.73
C GLU A 779 28.58 -4.50 18.32
N LEU A 780 27.39 -4.15 17.84
CA LEU A 780 27.09 -2.78 17.41
C LEU A 780 27.12 -1.83 18.59
N PHE A 781 26.63 -2.25 19.76
CA PHE A 781 26.75 -1.49 21.00
C PHE A 781 28.21 -1.18 21.34
N PHE A 782 29.08 -2.19 21.34
CA PHE A 782 30.50 -2.00 21.68
C PHE A 782 31.28 -1.21 20.63
N LYS A 783 30.92 -1.35 19.34
CA LYS A 783 31.47 -0.52 18.24
C LYS A 783 31.08 0.94 18.37
N ASP A 784 29.83 1.24 18.76
CA ASP A 784 29.31 2.60 18.88
C ASP A 784 29.54 3.22 20.28
N ALA A 785 30.13 2.48 21.21
CA ALA A 785 30.31 2.91 22.59
C ALA A 785 31.24 4.13 22.69
N LYS A 786 30.72 5.26 23.16
CA LYS A 786 31.52 6.48 23.44
C LYS A 786 32.19 6.45 24.82
N ASN A 787 31.58 5.78 25.79
CA ASN A 787 32.08 5.70 27.17
C ASN A 787 33.35 4.80 27.26
N PRO A 788 34.42 5.22 27.98
CA PRO A 788 35.66 4.45 28.13
C PRO A 788 35.47 3.03 28.68
N LEU A 789 34.62 2.85 29.68
CA LEU A 789 34.34 1.55 30.32
C LEU A 789 33.69 0.57 29.34
N SER A 790 32.70 1.04 28.57
CA SER A 790 32.09 0.23 27.51
C SER A 790 33.10 -0.17 26.43
N LYS A 791 34.02 0.72 26.04
CA LYS A 791 35.10 0.39 25.09
C LYS A 791 36.05 -0.67 25.63
N ILE A 792 36.41 -0.60 26.92
CA ILE A 792 37.29 -1.58 27.57
C ILE A 792 36.62 -2.96 27.60
N ILE A 793 35.36 -3.03 28.04
CA ILE A 793 34.57 -4.27 28.07
C ILE A 793 34.39 -4.82 26.65
N GLY A 794 34.15 -3.93 25.68
CA GLY A 794 34.03 -4.26 24.26
C GLY A 794 35.28 -4.91 23.67
N LYS A 795 36.49 -4.43 24.02
CA LYS A 795 37.75 -5.05 23.58
C LYS A 795 37.87 -6.49 24.08
N SER A 796 37.54 -6.74 25.34
CA SER A 796 37.52 -8.09 25.91
C SER A 796 36.47 -8.97 25.23
N PHE A 797 35.29 -8.42 24.94
CA PHE A 797 34.22 -9.10 24.21
C PHE A 797 34.63 -9.53 22.79
N PHE A 798 35.24 -8.64 22.01
CA PHE A 798 35.73 -9.00 20.67
C PHE A 798 36.90 -9.98 20.72
N LYS A 799 37.82 -9.84 21.69
CA LYS A 799 38.95 -10.77 21.85
C LYS A 799 38.48 -12.20 22.12
N GLU A 800 37.46 -12.36 22.94
CA GLU A 800 36.92 -13.67 23.30
C GLU A 800 36.11 -14.30 22.16
N ARG A 801 35.31 -13.49 21.46
CA ARG A 801 34.58 -13.93 20.26
C ARG A 801 35.52 -14.36 19.13
N ASN A 802 36.60 -13.59 18.89
CA ASN A 802 37.62 -13.95 17.89
C ASN A 802 38.37 -15.24 18.27
N ARG A 803 38.53 -15.53 19.57
CA ARG A 803 39.08 -16.81 20.04
C ARG A 803 38.17 -17.98 19.67
N LYS A 804 36.86 -17.84 19.83
CA LYS A 804 35.88 -18.88 19.45
C LYS A 804 35.80 -19.10 17.94
N ASN A 805 35.94 -18.06 17.13
CA ASN A 805 35.87 -18.19 15.67
C ASN A 805 37.15 -18.76 15.02
N ASN A 806 38.24 -18.88 15.79
CA ASN A 806 39.53 -19.44 15.34
C ASN A 806 39.78 -20.87 15.86
N ILE A 807 38.78 -21.47 16.51
CA ILE A 807 38.71 -22.89 16.90
C ILE A 807 37.63 -23.51 16.02
#